data_AF-A0A1S6IS00-F1
#
_entry.id   AF-A0A1S6IS00-F1
#
_cell.length_a   1.000
_cell.length_b   1.000
_cell.length_c   1.000
_cell.angle_alpha   90.00
_cell.angle_beta   90.00
_cell.angle_gamma   90.00
#
_symmetry.space_group_name_H-M   'P 1'
#
loop_
_entity.id
_entity.type
_entity.pdbx_description
1 polymer ?
#
loop_
_entity_poly.entity_id
_entity_poly.type
_entity_poly.pdbx_seq_one_letter_code
_entity_poly.pdbx_strand_id
1 'polypeptide(L)'
;MRKKYTKFNLISLLVILFSLFFLVLFFNDSTTVVNFSDPGLEAAVRETIEKEEGTLHTKDVDTVQVLDAANHKIEKLDGIEYLTQLRELNLEDNFIESVSPLKNLTKLETLNLRNNEITNLEDIHFQDIIYLNIRDLSLRHNVKRDQEGHDTRLADISLVGKMASLRKLSLRDNDIEDLAPISALRKLTELDIRENKFDTLEPLETLNKLKKLNIRDNQITSLEPIRYLSRLTYLNIHSDTEIESLEPIKELINLETLIMRNILIQDASFLKPLVNLQNFNGIDTGIEKGNSELIEGLLAKGALQGDVRPERMLHTLSPPVLSQESGFYNQDLAIEIENKSNVAPVYYTLDGSEPTVNSEIYKEPIVIDNKSNQIATVLRARTLSETNAMSETVTKTYFVEENIEERFDLPIFSLVTDPVHLFDEETGIYTDENAYNRGSDWERPLHIEFFEPNGALALSQNGGVRINGGATRAYAQKSLRLYAGSEYDEEEYFNYPFFGDLKQKNSPQTIDSFKRLILRNSGNDWSQTMFNDALMQSLVKPLGTVATQAYQPAVIFVNGEYYGIQNIRERYDEYYFESHYGIAPDDLVVLENNAELYEGSNKDVYHYKNMLKYIEEHDIKEKEHLDYVETLMDFENFIDYFASEIYFGNLDWPQNNIRYWRKTIDFYRPEAPYGHDGRWRWMMNDTDFGFYFRTNASFGYNEEPINHETNSIKWVMGEKDGRLGERIWPNFLFRQLMQNDTFKNQFINRFNDLVNSYLSESVADKQIEALKNGIDQEISYQIDRWGAIESKEKWEENINRKYLFAKERPEYIRNYMMEEFDIDDTVTVTVNNETEAGYVRVNTLAIQSDLPGNARSDRWSGIYFKGIPITIEAVAKDGYEFSHWEDHKEDVNELTITPEENINFEAVFKKK
;
A
#
# COMPACT_ATOMS: atom_id res chain seq x y z
N MET A 1 -40.68 -66.08 63.97
CA MET A 1 -40.59 -65.81 62.52
C MET A 1 -40.17 -64.35 62.31
N ARG A 2 -39.07 -64.17 61.57
CA ARG A 2 -38.50 -62.99 60.87
C ARG A 2 -38.64 -61.56 61.46
N LYS A 3 -37.45 -61.02 61.76
CA LYS A 3 -37.05 -59.60 61.90
C LYS A 3 -37.45 -58.75 60.68
N LYS A 4 -37.88 -57.50 60.92
CA LYS A 4 -37.67 -56.30 60.07
C LYS A 4 -38.01 -55.07 60.91
N TYR A 5 -37.07 -54.16 61.12
CA TYR A 5 -37.19 -52.72 60.92
C TYR A 5 -35.80 -52.10 61.08
N THR A 6 -35.43 -51.40 60.03
CA THR A 6 -34.07 -50.97 59.67
C THR A 6 -33.73 -49.64 60.34
N LYS A 7 -32.47 -49.51 60.72
CA LYS A 7 -31.81 -48.28 61.17
C LYS A 7 -32.08 -47.11 60.20
N PHE A 8 -32.52 -45.98 60.73
CA PHE A 8 -32.40 -44.68 60.07
C PHE A 8 -30.91 -44.35 59.91
N ASN A 9 -30.45 -44.24 58.67
CA ASN A 9 -29.03 -44.14 58.34
C ASN A 9 -28.61 -42.67 58.40
N LEU A 10 -27.84 -42.29 59.42
CA LEU A 10 -27.26 -40.95 59.60
C LEU A 10 -26.44 -40.49 58.38
N ILE A 11 -25.96 -41.44 57.58
CA ILE A 11 -25.24 -41.24 56.32
C ILE A 11 -26.15 -40.59 55.26
N SER A 12 -27.44 -40.91 55.21
CA SER A 12 -28.36 -40.32 54.21
C SER A 12 -28.65 -38.86 54.49
N LEU A 13 -28.70 -38.45 55.77
CA LEU A 13 -28.89 -37.04 56.14
C LEU A 13 -27.62 -36.21 55.92
N LEU A 14 -26.45 -36.80 56.18
CA LEU A 14 -25.15 -36.18 55.85
C LEU A 14 -24.96 -36.06 54.34
N VAL A 15 -25.33 -37.06 53.53
CA VAL A 15 -25.27 -36.97 52.06
C VAL A 15 -26.23 -35.92 51.53
N ILE A 16 -27.43 -35.76 52.11
CA ILE A 16 -28.39 -34.71 51.71
C ILE A 16 -27.90 -33.31 52.11
N LEU A 17 -27.32 -33.15 53.30
CA LEU A 17 -26.72 -31.87 53.72
C LEU A 17 -25.45 -31.54 52.92
N PHE A 18 -24.63 -32.53 52.56
CA PHE A 18 -23.44 -32.35 51.72
C PHE A 18 -23.83 -32.05 50.27
N SER A 19 -24.90 -32.66 49.75
CA SER A 19 -25.44 -32.37 48.41
C SER A 19 -26.24 -31.07 48.35
N LEU A 20 -26.89 -30.62 49.43
CA LEU A 20 -27.47 -29.28 49.53
C LEU A 20 -26.41 -28.19 49.70
N PHE A 21 -25.31 -28.47 50.41
CA PHE A 21 -24.16 -27.56 50.48
C PHE A 21 -23.46 -27.44 49.11
N PHE A 22 -23.36 -28.54 48.36
CA PHE A 22 -22.91 -28.52 46.96
C PHE A 22 -23.94 -27.90 46.00
N LEU A 23 -25.25 -28.09 46.20
CA LEU A 23 -26.26 -27.44 45.36
C LEU A 23 -26.31 -25.92 45.58
N VAL A 24 -26.12 -25.45 46.82
CA VAL A 24 -26.04 -24.01 47.11
C VAL A 24 -24.72 -23.42 46.60
N LEU A 25 -23.63 -24.19 46.54
CA LEU A 25 -22.39 -23.76 45.88
C LEU A 25 -22.47 -23.79 44.35
N PHE A 26 -23.23 -24.71 43.74
CA PHE A 26 -23.41 -24.79 42.28
C PHE A 26 -24.50 -23.86 41.72
N PHE A 27 -25.44 -23.37 42.54
CA PHE A 27 -26.51 -22.47 42.09
C PHE A 27 -26.32 -21.00 42.49
N ASN A 28 -25.27 -20.63 43.24
CA ASN A 28 -25.01 -19.21 43.55
C ASN A 28 -24.08 -18.51 42.55
N ASP A 29 -23.21 -19.23 41.82
CA ASP A 29 -22.25 -18.60 40.90
C ASP A 29 -22.84 -18.23 39.53
N SER A 30 -24.07 -18.67 39.22
CA SER A 30 -24.70 -18.51 37.91
C SER A 30 -25.43 -17.18 37.69
N THR A 31 -25.29 -16.21 38.62
CA THR A 31 -26.05 -14.94 38.58
C THR A 31 -25.21 -13.68 38.79
N THR A 32 -23.91 -13.80 39.05
CA THR A 32 -23.07 -12.62 39.26
C THR A 32 -22.96 -11.84 37.96
N VAL A 33 -23.42 -10.59 37.99
CA VAL A 33 -23.29 -9.66 36.88
C VAL A 33 -21.82 -9.26 36.75
N VAL A 34 -21.29 -9.38 35.55
CA VAL A 34 -19.95 -8.93 35.17
C VAL A 34 -20.10 -7.52 34.62
N ASN A 35 -19.38 -6.58 35.22
CA ASN A 35 -19.31 -5.20 34.77
C ASN A 35 -17.87 -4.87 34.43
N PHE A 36 -17.67 -4.25 33.28
CA PHE A 36 -16.41 -3.67 32.88
C PHE A 36 -16.50 -2.16 33.07
N SER A 37 -15.49 -1.55 33.71
CA SER A 37 -15.47 -0.10 33.91
C SER A 37 -15.12 0.65 32.61
N ASP A 38 -14.39 -0.03 31.73
CA ASP A 38 -13.91 0.46 30.46
C ASP A 38 -14.80 -0.07 29.31
N PRO A 39 -15.43 0.81 28.52
CA PRO A 39 -16.32 0.40 27.44
C PRO A 39 -15.57 -0.29 26.30
N GLY A 40 -14.29 0.03 26.07
CA GLY A 40 -13.45 -0.63 25.07
C GLY A 40 -13.17 -2.08 25.45
N LEU A 41 -12.88 -2.32 26.73
CA LEU A 41 -12.71 -3.69 27.24
C LEU A 41 -14.03 -4.47 27.19
N GLU A 42 -15.15 -3.84 27.57
CA GLU A 42 -16.47 -4.49 27.44
C GLU A 42 -16.75 -4.90 26.00
N ALA A 43 -16.49 -4.00 25.04
CA ALA A 43 -16.68 -4.26 23.62
C ALA A 43 -15.84 -5.45 23.14
N ALA A 44 -14.54 -5.46 23.43
CA ALA A 44 -13.65 -6.57 23.06
C ALA A 44 -14.14 -7.92 23.62
N VAL A 45 -14.63 -7.92 24.86
CA VAL A 45 -15.18 -9.13 25.48
C VAL A 45 -16.48 -9.56 24.79
N ARG A 46 -17.39 -8.63 24.50
CA ARG A 46 -18.67 -8.90 23.81
C ARG A 46 -18.46 -9.46 22.41
N GLU A 47 -17.50 -8.91 21.67
CA GLU A 47 -17.09 -9.43 20.36
C GLU A 47 -16.59 -10.87 20.47
N THR A 48 -15.72 -11.13 21.45
CA THR A 48 -15.14 -12.46 21.68
C THR A 48 -16.19 -13.52 21.99
N ILE A 49 -17.29 -13.15 22.66
CA ILE A 49 -18.36 -14.08 23.05
C ILE A 49 -19.59 -14.01 22.13
N GLU A 50 -19.54 -13.22 21.06
CA GLU A 50 -20.63 -13.00 20.11
C GLU A 50 -21.95 -12.57 20.78
N LYS A 51 -21.85 -11.66 21.77
CA LYS A 51 -23.01 -11.16 22.54
C LYS A 51 -23.04 -9.64 22.62
N GLU A 52 -23.68 -9.04 21.62
CA GLU A 52 -23.73 -7.59 21.43
C GLU A 52 -24.45 -6.85 22.57
N GLU A 53 -25.54 -7.40 23.10
CA GLU A 53 -26.39 -6.71 24.07
C GLU A 53 -26.72 -7.52 25.34
N GLY A 54 -27.33 -6.82 26.29
CA GLY A 54 -27.83 -7.41 27.53
C GLY A 54 -26.76 -7.58 28.61
N THR A 55 -27.23 -7.90 29.82
CA THR A 55 -26.37 -8.07 30.98
C THR A 55 -25.41 -9.25 30.80
N LEU A 56 -24.12 -9.01 31.05
CA LEU A 56 -23.10 -10.04 31.08
C LEU A 56 -23.09 -10.71 32.46
N HIS A 57 -23.00 -12.02 32.47
CA HIS A 57 -22.85 -12.82 33.68
C HIS A 57 -21.54 -13.60 33.62
N THR A 58 -21.06 -14.06 34.77
CA THR A 58 -19.83 -14.86 34.88
C THR A 58 -19.80 -16.04 33.92
N LYS A 59 -20.90 -16.77 33.75
CA LYS A 59 -21.04 -17.89 32.80
C LYS A 59 -20.85 -17.51 31.32
N ASP A 60 -21.01 -16.24 30.98
CA ASP A 60 -20.89 -15.78 29.59
C ASP A 60 -19.40 -15.63 29.23
N VAL A 61 -18.55 -15.33 30.22
CA VAL A 61 -17.12 -15.04 30.04
C VAL A 61 -16.20 -16.12 30.63
N ASP A 62 -16.74 -17.07 31.40
CA ASP A 62 -15.97 -18.11 32.10
C ASP A 62 -15.34 -19.17 31.19
N THR A 63 -15.57 -19.11 29.88
CA THR A 63 -14.93 -19.98 28.88
C THR A 63 -13.87 -19.26 28.03
N VAL A 64 -13.77 -17.93 28.14
CA VAL A 64 -12.85 -17.12 27.33
C VAL A 64 -11.40 -17.45 27.69
N GLN A 65 -10.66 -17.97 26.71
CA GLN A 65 -9.25 -18.34 26.85
C GLN A 65 -8.31 -17.43 26.07
N VAL A 66 -8.80 -16.79 25.01
CA VAL A 66 -8.07 -15.83 24.20
C VAL A 66 -8.96 -14.60 24.12
N LEU A 67 -8.40 -13.44 24.45
CA LEU A 67 -9.06 -12.15 24.27
C LEU A 67 -8.16 -11.28 23.41
N ASP A 68 -8.63 -10.97 22.20
CA ASP A 68 -8.02 -9.94 21.38
C ASP A 68 -8.74 -8.62 21.65
N ALA A 69 -8.05 -7.73 22.36
CA ALA A 69 -8.55 -6.42 22.76
C ALA A 69 -7.62 -5.31 22.24
N ALA A 70 -6.91 -5.57 21.15
CA ALA A 70 -6.04 -4.58 20.54
C ALA A 70 -6.85 -3.40 19.97
N ASN A 71 -6.35 -2.17 20.13
CA ASN A 71 -6.96 -0.97 19.55
C ASN A 71 -8.44 -0.75 19.93
N HIS A 72 -8.74 -0.91 21.22
CA HIS A 72 -10.07 -0.67 21.77
C HIS A 72 -10.14 0.61 22.61
N LYS A 73 -9.10 1.46 22.56
CA LYS A 73 -8.95 2.66 23.40
C LYS A 73 -9.08 2.34 24.89
N ILE A 74 -8.59 1.18 25.29
CA ILE A 74 -8.71 0.69 26.67
C ILE A 74 -7.74 1.46 27.55
N GLU A 75 -8.27 2.04 28.61
CA GLU A 75 -7.52 2.67 29.69
C GLU A 75 -7.51 1.76 30.92
N LYS A 76 -8.67 1.16 31.25
CA LYS A 76 -8.87 0.40 32.49
C LYS A 76 -9.22 -1.05 32.21
N LEU A 77 -8.73 -1.93 33.08
CA LEU A 77 -8.95 -3.36 32.96
C LEU A 77 -9.94 -3.92 33.99
N ASP A 78 -10.65 -3.08 34.75
CA ASP A 78 -11.63 -3.60 35.74
C ASP A 78 -12.71 -4.42 35.04
N GLY A 79 -13.02 -5.58 35.61
CA GLY A 79 -13.93 -6.57 35.03
C GLY A 79 -13.20 -7.72 34.33
N ILE A 80 -11.93 -7.54 33.93
CA ILE A 80 -11.16 -8.63 33.33
C ILE A 80 -10.91 -9.78 34.31
N GLU A 81 -11.00 -9.53 35.63
CA GLU A 81 -10.84 -10.53 36.69
C GLU A 81 -11.80 -11.71 36.55
N TYR A 82 -12.94 -11.51 35.90
CA TYR A 82 -13.95 -12.55 35.69
C TYR A 82 -13.57 -13.55 34.59
N LEU A 83 -12.59 -13.22 33.73
CA LEU A 83 -12.10 -14.08 32.64
C LEU A 83 -11.08 -15.09 33.19
N THR A 84 -11.49 -15.88 34.18
CA THR A 84 -10.59 -16.76 34.96
C THR A 84 -9.91 -17.87 34.15
N GLN A 85 -10.39 -18.12 32.92
CA GLN A 85 -9.78 -19.09 32.00
C GLN A 85 -8.78 -18.47 31.02
N LEU A 86 -8.60 -17.14 31.03
CA LEU A 86 -7.78 -16.42 30.07
C LEU A 86 -6.33 -16.92 30.09
N ARG A 87 -5.82 -17.22 28.90
CA ARG A 87 -4.46 -17.71 28.62
C ARG A 87 -3.68 -16.74 27.77
N GLU A 88 -4.35 -16.07 26.85
CA GLU A 88 -3.73 -15.12 25.92
C GLU A 88 -4.53 -13.83 25.91
N LEU A 89 -3.84 -12.70 26.11
CA LEU A 89 -4.43 -11.37 26.14
C LEU A 89 -3.63 -10.44 25.24
N ASN A 90 -4.28 -9.93 24.22
CA ASN A 90 -3.73 -8.90 23.34
C ASN A 90 -4.31 -7.53 23.71
N LEU A 91 -3.47 -6.61 24.16
CA LEU A 91 -3.81 -5.22 24.50
C LEU A 91 -2.98 -4.22 23.68
N GLU A 92 -2.51 -4.63 22.50
CA GLU A 92 -1.77 -3.77 21.58
C GLU A 92 -2.56 -2.49 21.23
N ASP A 93 -1.89 -1.36 21.00
CA ASP A 93 -2.51 -0.11 20.55
C ASP A 93 -3.61 0.42 21.50
N ASN A 94 -3.32 0.49 22.81
CA ASN A 94 -4.26 1.01 23.83
C ASN A 94 -3.58 2.06 24.73
N PHE A 95 -4.25 2.47 25.82
CA PHE A 95 -3.80 3.50 26.76
C PHE A 95 -3.76 2.97 28.20
N ILE A 96 -3.27 1.74 28.38
CA ILE A 96 -3.41 0.99 29.64
C ILE A 96 -2.82 1.78 30.83
N GLU A 97 -3.70 2.17 31.76
CA GLU A 97 -3.34 2.88 32.99
C GLU A 97 -2.86 1.92 34.10
N SER A 98 -3.35 0.67 34.11
CA SER A 98 -3.00 -0.30 35.14
C SER A 98 -3.25 -1.74 34.69
N VAL A 99 -2.29 -2.62 35.00
CA VAL A 99 -2.41 -4.07 34.83
C VAL A 99 -2.82 -4.80 36.13
N SER A 100 -3.07 -4.08 37.23
CA SER A 100 -3.49 -4.67 38.51
C SER A 100 -4.69 -5.63 38.42
N PRO A 101 -5.71 -5.39 37.58
CA PRO A 101 -6.82 -6.34 37.41
C PRO A 101 -6.38 -7.73 36.94
N LEU A 102 -5.24 -7.87 36.26
CA LEU A 102 -4.75 -9.18 35.79
C LEU A 102 -4.24 -10.09 36.91
N LYS A 103 -3.98 -9.57 38.13
CA LYS A 103 -3.23 -10.27 39.21
C LYS A 103 -3.75 -11.66 39.60
N ASN A 104 -5.03 -11.95 39.37
CA ASN A 104 -5.66 -13.22 39.70
C ASN A 104 -5.85 -14.16 38.49
N LEU A 105 -5.47 -13.73 37.29
CA LEU A 105 -5.55 -14.53 36.06
C LEU A 105 -4.39 -15.53 35.98
N THR A 106 -4.40 -16.49 36.91
CA THR A 106 -3.32 -17.46 37.12
C THR A 106 -3.04 -18.39 35.92
N LYS A 107 -3.93 -18.40 34.92
CA LYS A 107 -3.79 -19.15 33.66
C LYS A 107 -3.20 -18.33 32.52
N LEU A 108 -3.00 -17.02 32.70
CA LEU A 108 -2.45 -16.14 31.68
C LEU A 108 -1.00 -16.53 31.40
N GLU A 109 -0.73 -16.88 30.14
CA GLU A 109 0.57 -17.32 29.65
C GLU A 109 1.15 -16.34 28.61
N THR A 110 0.31 -15.62 27.88
CA THR A 110 0.72 -14.65 26.84
C THR A 110 0.08 -13.30 27.11
N LEU A 111 0.89 -12.24 27.13
CA LEU A 111 0.44 -10.86 27.32
C LEU A 111 1.14 -9.94 26.32
N ASN A 112 0.37 -9.31 25.43
CA ASN A 112 0.87 -8.30 24.50
C ASN A 112 0.42 -6.90 24.98
N LEU A 113 1.40 -6.06 25.33
CA LEU A 113 1.27 -4.66 25.73
C LEU A 113 2.05 -3.75 24.78
N ARG A 114 2.17 -4.17 23.52
CA ARG A 114 2.83 -3.39 22.46
C ARG A 114 2.09 -2.08 22.21
N ASN A 115 2.80 -1.05 21.75
CA ASN A 115 2.18 0.20 21.27
C ASN A 115 1.19 0.80 22.28
N ASN A 116 1.63 0.95 23.53
CA ASN A 116 0.90 1.70 24.54
C ASN A 116 1.75 2.90 24.99
N GLU A 117 1.28 3.66 25.98
CA GLU A 117 2.02 4.79 26.56
C GLU A 117 2.86 4.39 27.80
N ILE A 118 3.29 3.12 27.89
CA ILE A 118 3.95 2.57 29.09
C ILE A 118 5.41 3.00 29.13
N THR A 119 5.68 4.17 29.68
CA THR A 119 7.05 4.69 29.85
C THR A 119 7.69 4.33 31.19
N ASN A 120 6.87 3.91 32.17
CA ASN A 120 7.30 3.44 33.48
C ASN A 120 6.40 2.31 33.96
N LEU A 121 6.99 1.16 34.31
CA LEU A 121 6.25 -0.03 34.73
C LEU A 121 5.60 0.13 36.12
N GLU A 122 6.11 1.01 36.97
CA GLU A 122 5.50 1.28 38.27
C GLU A 122 4.16 2.01 38.12
N ASP A 123 4.05 2.92 37.15
CA ASP A 123 2.86 3.73 36.92
C ASP A 123 1.66 2.85 36.53
N ILE A 124 1.91 1.78 35.76
CA ILE A 124 0.90 0.79 35.38
C ILE A 124 0.72 -0.34 36.40
N HIS A 125 1.33 -0.23 37.59
CA HIS A 125 1.24 -1.22 38.65
C HIS A 125 1.71 -2.63 38.24
N PHE A 126 2.74 -2.71 37.39
CA PHE A 126 3.24 -3.96 36.84
C PHE A 126 3.71 -4.96 37.92
N GLN A 127 4.07 -4.48 39.12
CA GLN A 127 4.41 -5.31 40.29
C GLN A 127 3.31 -6.31 40.69
N ASP A 128 2.05 -6.04 40.34
CA ASP A 128 0.93 -6.90 40.70
C ASP A 128 0.88 -8.19 39.87
N ILE A 129 1.53 -8.20 38.70
CA ILE A 129 1.47 -9.34 37.76
C ILE A 129 2.78 -10.13 37.70
N ILE A 130 3.84 -9.71 38.39
CA ILE A 130 5.16 -10.38 38.35
C ILE A 130 5.14 -11.84 38.85
N TYR A 131 4.11 -12.21 39.62
CA TYR A 131 3.92 -13.55 40.16
C TYR A 131 3.13 -14.48 39.22
N LEU A 132 2.53 -13.95 38.15
CA LEU A 132 1.82 -14.73 37.15
C LEU A 132 2.81 -15.58 36.34
N ASN A 133 2.32 -16.71 35.81
CA ASN A 133 3.12 -17.62 35.00
C ASN A 133 3.17 -17.21 33.53
N ILE A 134 3.32 -15.90 33.26
CA ILE A 134 3.44 -15.37 31.90
C ILE A 134 4.74 -15.92 31.29
N ARG A 135 4.62 -16.45 30.08
CA ARG A 135 5.68 -17.09 29.30
C ARG A 135 6.06 -16.24 28.09
N ASP A 136 5.11 -15.49 27.54
CA ASP A 136 5.31 -14.61 26.40
C ASP A 136 4.84 -13.20 26.76
N LEU A 137 5.75 -12.23 26.69
CA LEU A 137 5.50 -10.84 27.02
C LEU A 137 6.06 -9.94 25.93
N SER A 138 5.22 -9.03 25.43
CA SER A 138 5.64 -7.98 24.52
C SER A 138 5.33 -6.61 25.13
N LEU A 139 6.36 -5.77 25.22
CA LEU A 139 6.33 -4.36 25.62
C LEU A 139 6.95 -3.49 24.52
N ARG A 140 6.90 -3.97 23.28
CA ARG A 140 7.49 -3.30 22.12
C ARG A 140 6.87 -1.91 21.91
N HIS A 141 7.70 -0.94 21.51
CA HIS A 141 7.27 0.38 21.04
C HIS A 141 6.29 1.05 22.00
N ASN A 142 6.71 1.28 23.24
CA ASN A 142 5.91 2.04 24.20
C ASN A 142 6.42 3.48 24.23
N VAL A 143 5.60 4.40 23.71
CA VAL A 143 5.96 5.81 23.52
C VAL A 143 4.86 6.72 24.04
N LYS A 144 5.26 7.75 24.77
CA LYS A 144 4.38 8.83 25.22
C LYS A 144 4.90 10.16 24.71
N ARG A 145 4.10 10.86 23.91
CA ARG A 145 4.43 12.18 23.38
C ARG A 145 3.88 13.28 24.28
N ASP A 146 4.72 14.24 24.66
CA ASP A 146 4.28 15.40 25.42
C ASP A 146 3.61 16.49 24.54
N GLN A 147 3.13 17.56 25.17
CA GLN A 147 2.46 18.67 24.47
C GLN A 147 3.40 19.48 23.56
N GLU A 148 4.71 19.34 23.74
CA GLU A 148 5.76 20.02 22.97
C GLU A 148 6.27 19.15 21.82
N GLY A 149 5.78 17.91 21.70
CA GLY A 149 6.13 16.97 20.65
C GLY A 149 7.33 16.07 20.98
N HIS A 150 7.81 16.07 22.23
CA HIS A 150 8.88 15.18 22.65
C HIS A 150 8.35 13.80 23.04
N ASP A 151 9.01 12.75 22.55
CA ASP A 151 8.69 11.38 22.88
C ASP A 151 9.49 10.90 24.10
N THR A 152 8.80 10.28 25.07
CA THR A 152 9.40 9.50 26.16
C THR A 152 9.10 8.02 25.92
N ARG A 153 10.07 7.13 26.10
CA ARG A 153 9.91 5.68 25.96
C ARG A 153 10.28 4.94 27.24
N LEU A 154 9.93 3.66 27.30
CA LEU A 154 10.29 2.79 28.43
C LEU A 154 11.83 2.65 28.55
N ALA A 155 12.36 2.87 29.75
CA ALA A 155 13.79 2.70 30.02
C ALA A 155 14.08 1.71 31.16
N ASP A 156 13.29 1.73 32.24
CA ASP A 156 13.48 0.85 33.40
C ASP A 156 12.68 -0.46 33.29
N ILE A 157 13.40 -1.57 33.19
CA ILE A 157 12.84 -2.93 33.10
C ILE A 157 13.03 -3.77 34.38
N SER A 158 13.34 -3.15 35.52
CA SER A 158 13.60 -3.82 36.80
C SER A 158 12.46 -4.75 37.24
N LEU A 159 11.21 -4.41 36.94
CA LEU A 159 10.05 -5.25 37.25
C LEU A 159 9.93 -6.45 36.31
N VAL A 160 10.30 -6.33 35.03
CA VAL A 160 10.35 -7.45 34.09
C VAL A 160 11.32 -8.52 34.57
N GLY A 161 12.48 -8.13 35.11
CA GLY A 161 13.47 -9.05 35.69
C GLY A 161 12.94 -9.97 36.81
N LYS A 162 11.79 -9.63 37.42
CA LYS A 162 11.16 -10.46 38.47
C LYS A 162 10.31 -11.60 37.91
N MET A 163 10.04 -11.63 36.60
CA MET A 163 9.16 -12.60 35.93
C MET A 163 9.90 -13.86 35.48
N ALA A 164 10.38 -14.67 36.43
CA ALA A 164 11.22 -15.85 36.16
C ALA A 164 10.53 -17.01 35.37
N SER A 165 9.27 -16.87 34.96
CA SER A 165 8.55 -17.79 34.06
C SER A 165 8.75 -17.49 32.58
N LEU A 166 9.20 -16.29 32.22
CA LEU A 166 9.31 -15.82 30.84
C LEU A 166 10.16 -16.76 29.96
N ARG A 167 9.68 -16.97 28.74
CA ARG A 167 10.30 -17.77 27.67
C ARG A 167 10.49 -16.94 26.41
N LYS A 168 9.61 -15.98 26.16
CA LYS A 168 9.70 -15.02 25.07
C LYS A 168 9.50 -13.62 25.64
N LEU A 169 10.35 -12.70 25.20
CA LEU A 169 10.30 -11.31 25.62
C LEU A 169 10.64 -10.42 24.43
N SER A 170 9.77 -9.45 24.15
CA SER A 170 10.03 -8.38 23.21
C SER A 170 10.00 -7.04 23.92
N LEU A 171 11.12 -6.31 23.85
CA LEU A 171 11.31 -4.94 24.35
C LEU A 171 11.79 -4.01 23.24
N ARG A 172 11.60 -4.40 21.98
CA ARG A 172 12.00 -3.63 20.80
C ARG A 172 11.51 -2.18 20.86
N ASP A 173 12.31 -1.24 20.33
CA ASP A 173 11.93 0.16 20.09
C ASP A 173 11.50 0.86 21.37
N ASN A 174 12.45 0.98 22.29
CA ASN A 174 12.32 1.61 23.59
C ASN A 174 13.64 2.36 23.91
N ASP A 175 13.78 2.92 25.11
CA ASP A 175 14.97 3.67 25.56
C ASP A 175 15.77 2.89 26.63
N ILE A 176 15.87 1.57 26.49
CA ILE A 176 16.52 0.73 27.51
C ILE A 176 18.05 0.81 27.38
N GLU A 177 18.69 1.16 28.49
CA GLU A 177 20.15 1.21 28.64
C GLU A 177 20.68 0.12 29.59
N ASP A 178 19.95 -0.20 30.68
CA ASP A 178 20.37 -1.19 31.68
C ASP A 178 19.69 -2.56 31.48
N LEU A 179 20.49 -3.56 31.06
CA LEU A 179 20.03 -4.94 30.89
C LEU A 179 20.16 -5.81 32.15
N ALA A 180 20.73 -5.31 33.26
CA ALA A 180 20.95 -6.11 34.48
C ALA A 180 19.73 -6.92 34.94
N PRO A 181 18.47 -6.40 34.88
CA PRO A 181 17.28 -7.15 35.25
C PRO A 181 17.06 -8.45 34.45
N ILE A 182 17.52 -8.51 33.19
CA ILE A 182 17.33 -9.66 32.30
C ILE A 182 18.08 -10.90 32.79
N SER A 183 19.18 -10.74 33.55
CA SER A 183 20.00 -11.85 34.06
C SER A 183 19.25 -12.84 34.97
N ALA A 184 18.11 -12.43 35.52
CA ALA A 184 17.23 -13.30 36.31
C ALA A 184 16.36 -14.23 35.44
N LEU A 185 16.17 -13.93 34.16
CA LEU A 185 15.18 -14.56 33.27
C LEU A 185 15.70 -15.86 32.61
N ARG A 186 16.30 -16.75 33.39
CA ARG A 186 17.02 -17.97 32.95
C ARG A 186 16.19 -19.02 32.19
N LYS A 187 14.90 -18.78 31.99
CA LYS A 187 14.00 -19.62 31.18
C LYS A 187 13.77 -19.06 29.77
N LEU A 188 14.25 -17.86 29.46
CA LEU A 188 14.13 -17.26 28.15
C LEU A 188 14.70 -18.17 27.06
N THR A 189 13.96 -18.22 25.97
CA THR A 189 14.26 -18.95 24.74
C THR A 189 14.25 -18.01 23.54
N GLU A 190 13.49 -16.90 23.59
CA GLU A 190 13.49 -15.87 22.55
C GLU A 190 13.54 -14.49 23.22
N LEU A 191 14.41 -13.61 22.72
CA LEU A 191 14.60 -12.24 23.20
C LEU A 191 14.78 -11.29 22.00
N ASP A 192 13.87 -10.33 21.85
CA ASP A 192 13.99 -9.22 20.90
C ASP A 192 14.13 -7.91 21.67
N ILE A 193 15.32 -7.29 21.63
CA ILE A 193 15.67 -6.04 22.32
C ILE A 193 16.28 -5.03 21.35
N ARG A 194 15.97 -5.15 20.06
CA ARG A 194 16.49 -4.23 19.03
C ARG A 194 15.95 -2.80 19.16
N GLU A 195 16.61 -1.83 18.52
CA GLU A 195 16.20 -0.42 18.53
C GLU A 195 16.09 0.10 19.98
N ASN A 196 17.18 0.01 20.74
CA ASN A 196 17.32 0.51 22.12
C ASN A 196 18.67 1.26 22.26
N LYS A 197 19.18 1.46 23.50
CA LYS A 197 20.33 2.34 23.79
C LYS A 197 21.40 1.70 24.67
N PHE A 198 21.40 0.38 24.85
CA PHE A 198 22.40 -0.30 25.67
C PHE A 198 23.70 -0.57 24.89
N ASP A 199 24.81 -0.64 25.63
CA ASP A 199 26.16 -0.83 25.09
C ASP A 199 26.83 -2.15 25.52
N THR A 200 26.26 -2.85 26.50
CA THR A 200 26.82 -4.07 27.09
C THR A 200 25.84 -5.24 27.09
N LEU A 201 26.37 -6.46 26.92
CA LEU A 201 25.63 -7.71 26.93
C LEU A 201 25.89 -8.58 28.17
N GLU A 202 26.70 -8.13 29.14
CA GLU A 202 27.08 -8.92 30.34
C GLU A 202 25.88 -9.57 31.06
N PRO A 203 24.72 -8.93 31.20
CA PRO A 203 23.56 -9.56 31.85
C PRO A 203 23.03 -10.81 31.15
N LEU A 204 23.30 -10.96 29.84
CA LEU A 204 22.80 -12.07 29.04
C LEU A 204 23.56 -13.39 29.31
N GLU A 205 24.77 -13.37 29.89
CA GLU A 205 25.61 -14.58 30.08
C GLU A 205 24.90 -15.74 30.81
N THR A 206 23.93 -15.39 31.64
CA THR A 206 23.14 -16.34 32.44
C THR A 206 22.02 -17.04 31.67
N LEU A 207 21.68 -16.59 30.46
CA LEU A 207 20.53 -17.03 29.66
C LEU A 207 20.85 -18.25 28.77
N ASN A 208 21.49 -19.29 29.31
CA ASN A 208 21.93 -20.48 28.58
C ASN A 208 20.82 -21.32 27.91
N LYS A 209 19.55 -20.94 28.05
CA LYS A 209 18.39 -21.52 27.34
C LYS A 209 17.97 -20.76 26.09
N LEU A 210 18.54 -19.58 25.88
CA LEU A 210 18.19 -18.70 24.76
C LEU A 210 18.49 -19.39 23.43
N LYS A 211 17.53 -19.30 22.51
CA LYS A 211 17.59 -19.85 21.16
C LYS A 211 17.55 -18.75 20.10
N LYS A 212 16.76 -17.70 20.32
CA LYS A 212 16.68 -16.56 19.41
C LYS A 212 17.04 -15.28 20.14
N LEU A 213 17.96 -14.52 19.57
CA LEU A 213 18.40 -13.24 20.08
C LEU A 213 18.45 -12.22 18.94
N ASN A 214 17.74 -11.11 19.11
CA ASN A 214 17.80 -9.96 18.22
C ASN A 214 18.20 -8.72 19.02
N ILE A 215 19.36 -8.14 18.69
CA ILE A 215 19.98 -7.02 19.38
C ILE A 215 20.38 -5.89 18.44
N ARG A 216 19.94 -5.92 17.18
CA ARG A 216 20.30 -4.91 16.17
C ARG A 216 19.95 -3.48 16.59
N ASP A 217 20.57 -2.50 15.95
CA ASP A 217 20.28 -1.07 16.14
C ASP A 217 20.35 -0.64 17.63
N ASN A 218 21.48 -0.92 18.27
CA ASN A 218 21.83 -0.51 19.64
C ASN A 218 23.22 0.20 19.63
N GLN A 219 23.94 0.19 20.77
CA GLN A 219 25.26 0.84 20.93
C GLN A 219 26.32 -0.17 21.37
N ILE A 220 26.20 -1.43 20.92
CA ILE A 220 26.99 -2.55 21.41
C ILE A 220 28.41 -2.48 20.86
N THR A 221 29.40 -2.59 21.75
CA THR A 221 30.83 -2.61 21.36
C THR A 221 31.46 -4.00 21.50
N SER A 222 30.91 -4.87 22.35
CA SER A 222 31.48 -6.20 22.65
C SER A 222 30.45 -7.31 22.69
N LEU A 223 30.77 -8.42 22.01
CA LEU A 223 29.98 -9.64 22.00
C LEU A 223 30.46 -10.70 23.01
N GLU A 224 31.51 -10.47 23.80
CA GLU A 224 32.06 -11.50 24.72
C GLU A 224 30.99 -12.26 25.53
N PRO A 225 29.97 -11.59 26.11
CA PRO A 225 28.93 -12.25 26.89
C PRO A 225 28.11 -13.32 26.15
N ILE A 226 27.93 -13.20 24.82
CA ILE A 226 27.07 -14.13 24.08
C ILE A 226 27.70 -15.52 23.96
N ARG A 227 29.03 -15.67 24.18
CA ARG A 227 29.73 -16.94 24.09
C ARG A 227 29.15 -18.05 24.98
N TYR A 228 28.46 -17.66 26.06
CA TYR A 228 27.83 -18.58 27.01
C TYR A 228 26.44 -19.05 26.56
N LEU A 229 25.90 -18.49 25.48
CA LEU A 229 24.56 -18.76 24.94
C LEU A 229 24.57 -19.92 23.93
N SER A 230 25.17 -21.05 24.32
CA SER A 230 25.45 -22.18 23.43
C SER A 230 24.22 -22.86 22.79
N ARG A 231 22.99 -22.44 23.12
CA ARG A 231 21.74 -22.93 22.54
C ARG A 231 21.15 -22.01 21.48
N LEU A 232 21.79 -20.89 21.18
CA LEU A 232 21.36 -19.99 20.12
C LEU A 232 21.33 -20.72 18.78
N THR A 233 20.18 -20.57 18.10
CA THR A 233 19.95 -20.99 16.72
C THR A 233 19.70 -19.77 15.82
N TYR A 234 19.32 -18.61 16.36
CA TYR A 234 19.14 -17.36 15.62
C TYR A 234 19.82 -16.21 16.35
N LEU A 235 20.63 -15.45 15.63
CA LEU A 235 21.29 -14.23 16.10
C LEU A 235 21.19 -13.12 15.05
N ASN A 236 20.73 -11.94 15.45
CA ASN A 236 20.73 -10.74 14.62
C ASN A 236 21.41 -9.58 15.36
N ILE A 237 22.50 -9.07 14.78
CA ILE A 237 23.38 -8.01 15.28
C ILE A 237 23.54 -6.86 14.26
N HIS A 238 22.63 -6.74 13.29
CA HIS A 238 22.72 -5.73 12.22
C HIS A 238 22.90 -4.29 12.75
N SER A 239 23.68 -3.47 12.04
CA SER A 239 23.81 -2.01 12.26
C SER A 239 24.46 -1.60 13.58
N ASP A 240 24.95 -2.53 14.40
CA ASP A 240 25.80 -2.25 15.55
C ASP A 240 27.26 -2.07 15.09
N THR A 241 27.51 -0.95 14.41
CA THR A 241 28.77 -0.69 13.68
C THR A 241 30.03 -0.62 14.55
N GLU A 242 29.89 -0.47 15.87
CA GLU A 242 31.00 -0.33 16.83
C GLU A 242 31.48 -1.67 17.43
N ILE A 243 30.96 -2.81 16.99
CA ILE A 243 31.40 -4.12 17.48
C ILE A 243 32.88 -4.38 17.10
N GLU A 244 33.75 -4.50 18.10
CA GLU A 244 35.20 -4.65 17.89
C GLU A 244 35.62 -6.09 17.51
N SER A 245 34.84 -7.10 17.89
CA SER A 245 35.21 -8.51 17.68
C SER A 245 34.00 -9.44 17.63
N LEU A 246 34.06 -10.41 16.71
CA LEU A 246 33.08 -11.49 16.53
C LEU A 246 33.56 -12.85 17.00
N GLU A 247 34.79 -12.94 17.54
CA GLU A 247 35.35 -14.17 18.11
C GLU A 247 34.39 -14.91 19.08
N PRO A 248 33.57 -14.24 19.90
CA PRO A 248 32.60 -14.92 20.77
C PRO A 248 31.57 -15.78 20.04
N ILE A 249 31.22 -15.43 18.80
CA ILE A 249 30.22 -16.15 17.99
C ILE A 249 30.67 -17.59 17.72
N LYS A 250 31.97 -17.86 17.65
CA LYS A 250 32.51 -19.19 17.35
C LYS A 250 32.08 -20.29 18.33
N GLU A 251 31.68 -19.92 19.54
CA GLU A 251 31.19 -20.85 20.58
C GLU A 251 29.70 -21.24 20.36
N LEU A 252 28.99 -20.54 19.46
CA LEU A 252 27.56 -20.75 19.15
C LEU A 252 27.35 -21.86 18.13
N ILE A 253 27.90 -23.05 18.37
CA ILE A 253 27.92 -24.16 17.40
C ILE A 253 26.54 -24.66 16.93
N ASN A 254 25.45 -24.27 17.60
CA ASN A 254 24.07 -24.60 17.22
C ASN A 254 23.40 -23.50 16.36
N LEU A 255 24.14 -22.44 16.00
CA LEU A 255 23.59 -21.32 15.25
C LEU A 255 23.18 -21.78 13.84
N GLU A 256 21.90 -21.55 13.52
CA GLU A 256 21.30 -21.86 12.22
C GLU A 256 21.15 -20.59 11.38
N THR A 257 20.90 -19.44 12.03
CA THR A 257 20.73 -18.13 11.38
C THR A 257 21.60 -17.07 12.05
N LEU A 258 22.38 -16.34 11.25
CA LEU A 258 23.22 -15.21 11.65
C LEU A 258 23.01 -14.03 10.68
N ILE A 259 22.52 -12.91 11.19
CA ILE A 259 22.37 -11.66 10.45
C ILE A 259 23.28 -10.61 11.08
N MET A 260 24.18 -10.03 10.28
CA MET A 260 25.21 -9.12 10.75
C MET A 260 25.62 -8.06 9.72
N ARG A 261 24.65 -7.55 8.94
CA ARG A 261 24.92 -6.55 7.90
C ARG A 261 25.48 -5.25 8.50
N ASN A 262 26.33 -4.55 7.74
CA ASN A 262 26.96 -3.28 8.14
C ASN A 262 27.86 -3.39 9.39
N ILE A 263 28.52 -4.53 9.61
CA ILE A 263 29.52 -4.68 10.67
C ILE A 263 30.88 -4.96 10.04
N LEU A 264 31.79 -3.98 10.10
CA LEU A 264 33.10 -4.06 9.46
C LEU A 264 34.02 -5.06 10.17
N ILE A 265 34.43 -6.12 9.48
CA ILE A 265 35.33 -7.16 9.97
C ILE A 265 36.28 -7.66 8.88
N GLN A 266 37.54 -7.86 9.24
CA GLN A 266 38.55 -8.39 8.31
C GLN A 266 38.66 -9.92 8.35
N ASP A 267 38.45 -10.56 9.51
CA ASP A 267 38.57 -12.01 9.70
C ASP A 267 37.22 -12.71 9.96
N ALA A 268 36.89 -13.70 9.13
CA ALA A 268 35.71 -14.55 9.26
C ALA A 268 36.00 -15.93 9.89
N SER A 269 37.20 -16.17 10.40
CA SER A 269 37.60 -17.47 10.97
C SER A 269 36.67 -17.97 12.08
N PHE A 270 35.99 -17.07 12.79
CA PHE A 270 34.95 -17.37 13.78
C PHE A 270 33.75 -18.17 13.23
N LEU A 271 33.49 -18.14 11.91
CA LEU A 271 32.40 -18.93 11.30
C LEU A 271 32.76 -20.43 11.17
N LYS A 272 34.05 -20.79 11.20
CA LYS A 272 34.52 -22.19 10.99
C LYS A 272 33.83 -23.22 11.89
N PRO A 273 33.59 -22.96 13.19
CA PRO A 273 32.94 -23.92 14.08
C PRO A 273 31.41 -24.01 13.92
N LEU A 274 30.78 -23.10 13.16
CA LEU A 274 29.32 -22.98 13.04
C LEU A 274 28.76 -23.95 12.00
N VAL A 275 28.94 -25.24 12.24
CA VAL A 275 28.62 -26.30 11.27
C VAL A 275 27.13 -26.43 10.94
N ASN A 276 26.26 -25.87 11.77
CA ASN A 276 24.80 -25.89 11.61
C ASN A 276 24.24 -24.63 10.93
N LEU A 277 25.08 -23.69 10.53
CA LEU A 277 24.65 -22.43 9.93
C LEU A 277 24.01 -22.69 8.57
N GLN A 278 22.73 -22.30 8.46
CA GLN A 278 21.88 -22.47 7.28
C GLN A 278 21.49 -21.12 6.66
N ASN A 279 21.60 -20.02 7.40
CA ASN A 279 21.17 -18.71 6.94
C ASN A 279 22.14 -17.64 7.46
N PHE A 280 23.00 -17.14 6.60
CA PHE A 280 24.03 -16.16 6.92
C PHE A 280 23.85 -14.94 6.04
N ASN A 281 23.63 -13.79 6.67
CA ASN A 281 23.52 -12.50 6.00
C ASN A 281 24.60 -11.56 6.53
N GLY A 282 25.71 -11.50 5.81
CA GLY A 282 26.88 -10.67 6.12
C GLY A 282 27.18 -9.63 5.05
N ILE A 283 26.15 -9.05 4.43
CA ILE A 283 26.29 -7.98 3.43
C ILE A 283 26.99 -6.77 4.07
N ASP A 284 27.91 -6.12 3.34
CA ASP A 284 28.66 -4.92 3.77
C ASP A 284 29.48 -5.11 5.05
N THR A 285 30.08 -6.30 5.20
CA THR A 285 30.90 -6.65 6.38
C THR A 285 32.42 -6.55 6.15
N GLY A 286 32.91 -6.45 4.91
CA GLY A 286 34.35 -6.26 4.64
C GLY A 286 35.27 -7.47 4.90
N ILE A 287 34.73 -8.69 5.00
CA ILE A 287 35.47 -9.95 5.20
C ILE A 287 36.57 -10.13 4.15
N GLU A 288 37.82 -10.35 4.56
CA GLU A 288 38.95 -10.55 3.64
C GLU A 288 38.92 -11.89 2.89
N LYS A 289 39.43 -11.90 1.65
CA LYS A 289 39.48 -13.10 0.78
C LYS A 289 40.29 -14.27 1.33
N GLY A 290 41.10 -14.08 2.37
CA GLY A 290 41.78 -15.18 3.09
C GLY A 290 40.81 -16.20 3.74
N ASN A 291 39.52 -15.86 3.81
CA ASN A 291 38.44 -16.71 4.29
C ASN A 291 37.53 -17.27 3.18
N SER A 292 37.97 -17.25 1.90
CA SER A 292 37.14 -17.65 0.75
C SER A 292 36.62 -19.09 0.83
N GLU A 293 37.42 -20.06 1.28
CA GLU A 293 36.97 -21.46 1.44
C GLU A 293 35.78 -21.59 2.41
N LEU A 294 35.71 -20.70 3.40
CA LEU A 294 34.65 -20.69 4.41
C LEU A 294 33.35 -20.12 3.85
N ILE A 295 33.44 -19.02 3.09
CA ILE A 295 32.30 -18.40 2.41
C ILE A 295 31.79 -19.30 1.27
N GLU A 296 32.69 -19.90 0.48
CA GLU A 296 32.37 -20.92 -0.53
C GLU A 296 31.69 -22.15 0.09
N GLY A 297 32.14 -22.58 1.28
CA GLY A 297 31.51 -23.67 2.02
C GLY A 297 30.10 -23.35 2.54
N LEU A 298 29.80 -22.09 2.85
CA LEU A 298 28.46 -21.61 3.20
C LEU A 298 27.59 -21.50 1.95
N LEU A 299 28.12 -20.95 0.85
CA LEU A 299 27.47 -20.88 -0.46
C LEU A 299 27.06 -22.27 -0.97
N ALA A 300 27.98 -23.24 -0.94
CA ALA A 300 27.73 -24.60 -1.42
C ALA A 300 26.64 -25.34 -0.65
N LYS A 301 26.30 -24.89 0.56
CA LYS A 301 25.21 -25.44 1.38
C LYS A 301 23.92 -24.62 1.30
N GLY A 302 23.86 -23.61 0.41
CA GLY A 302 22.73 -22.69 0.30
C GLY A 302 22.56 -21.80 1.53
N ALA A 303 23.62 -21.63 2.32
CA ALA A 303 23.51 -21.04 3.64
C ALA A 303 23.55 -19.51 3.67
N LEU A 304 23.56 -18.84 2.52
CA LEU A 304 23.68 -17.39 2.40
C LEU A 304 22.29 -16.78 2.13
N GLN A 305 21.89 -15.77 2.91
CA GLN A 305 20.59 -15.09 2.78
C GLN A 305 20.75 -13.61 2.40
N GLY A 306 19.86 -13.12 1.52
CA GLY A 306 19.96 -11.80 0.86
C GLY A 306 20.56 -11.92 -0.55
N ASP A 307 20.64 -10.81 -1.29
CA ASP A 307 21.36 -10.75 -2.58
C ASP A 307 22.87 -10.89 -2.31
N VAL A 308 23.32 -12.11 -2.03
CA VAL A 308 24.70 -12.39 -1.62
C VAL A 308 25.58 -12.46 -2.86
N ARG A 309 25.96 -11.28 -3.31
CA ARG A 309 27.13 -11.08 -4.16
C ARG A 309 28.37 -11.17 -3.26
N PRO A 310 29.28 -12.15 -3.41
CA PRO A 310 30.57 -12.19 -2.67
C PRO A 310 31.36 -10.87 -2.76
N GLU A 311 31.06 -10.14 -3.83
CA GLU A 311 31.45 -8.81 -4.26
C GLU A 311 31.18 -7.71 -3.22
N ARG A 312 30.03 -7.77 -2.52
CA ARG A 312 29.66 -6.83 -1.45
C ARG A 312 30.27 -7.17 -0.09
N MET A 313 31.02 -8.28 0.00
CA MET A 313 31.70 -8.70 1.22
C MET A 313 33.20 -8.39 1.20
N LEU A 314 33.78 -8.05 0.03
CA LEU A 314 35.22 -7.98 -0.19
C LEU A 314 35.68 -6.55 -0.52
N HIS A 315 36.93 -6.22 -0.18
CA HIS A 315 37.58 -4.95 -0.49
C HIS A 315 37.36 -4.51 -1.95
N THR A 316 36.84 -3.28 -2.11
CA THR A 316 36.50 -2.70 -3.40
C THR A 316 37.75 -2.23 -4.13
N LEU A 317 38.00 -2.82 -5.30
CA LEU A 317 38.91 -2.21 -6.26
C LEU A 317 38.26 -0.93 -6.80
N SER A 318 39.05 0.01 -7.33
CA SER A 318 38.47 1.18 -7.98
C SER A 318 37.68 0.76 -9.23
N PRO A 319 36.44 1.23 -9.42
CA PRO A 319 35.69 0.94 -10.64
C PRO A 319 36.42 1.50 -11.86
N PRO A 320 36.31 0.80 -13.02
CA PRO A 320 36.82 1.34 -14.27
C PRO A 320 36.04 2.60 -14.68
N VAL A 321 36.65 3.43 -15.52
CA VAL A 321 35.95 4.59 -16.11
C VAL A 321 35.76 4.34 -17.60
N LEU A 322 34.51 4.38 -18.06
CA LEU A 322 34.15 4.28 -19.48
C LEU A 322 34.29 5.66 -20.14
N SER A 323 34.91 5.72 -21.32
CA SER A 323 35.22 6.99 -22.00
C SER A 323 34.01 7.69 -22.62
N GLN A 324 32.87 6.99 -22.72
CA GLN A 324 31.63 7.48 -23.30
C GLN A 324 30.52 7.42 -22.26
N GLU A 325 29.58 8.35 -22.32
CA GLU A 325 28.38 8.38 -21.47
C GLU A 325 27.24 7.59 -22.10
N SER A 326 26.29 7.14 -21.30
CA SER A 326 25.07 6.53 -21.83
C SER A 326 24.29 7.53 -22.67
N GLY A 327 23.63 7.07 -23.73
CA GLY A 327 22.82 7.93 -24.59
C GLY A 327 22.90 7.56 -26.07
N PHE A 328 22.53 8.52 -26.91
CA PHE A 328 22.36 8.37 -28.36
C PHE A 328 23.62 8.71 -29.14
N TYR A 329 23.96 7.88 -30.13
CA TYR A 329 25.12 8.04 -31.00
C TYR A 329 24.77 7.74 -32.45
N ASN A 330 24.99 8.71 -33.34
CA ASN A 330 24.65 8.59 -34.77
C ASN A 330 25.71 7.88 -35.62
N GLN A 331 26.87 7.52 -35.04
CA GLN A 331 28.03 6.95 -35.71
C GLN A 331 28.63 5.85 -34.87
N ASP A 332 29.49 5.02 -35.48
CA ASP A 332 30.28 4.00 -34.79
C ASP A 332 30.92 4.58 -33.52
N LEU A 333 30.70 3.89 -32.41
CA LEU A 333 31.18 4.31 -31.11
C LEU A 333 32.34 3.43 -30.67
N ALA A 334 33.49 4.05 -30.39
CA ALA A 334 34.62 3.39 -29.75
C ALA A 334 34.66 3.76 -28.26
N ILE A 335 34.58 2.75 -27.40
CA ILE A 335 34.58 2.90 -25.94
C ILE A 335 35.94 2.45 -25.41
N GLU A 336 36.67 3.40 -24.84
CA GLU A 336 37.87 3.12 -24.08
C GLU A 336 37.51 2.91 -22.60
N ILE A 337 38.20 1.97 -21.94
CA ILE A 337 37.99 1.70 -20.52
C ILE A 337 39.29 2.01 -19.76
N GLU A 338 39.25 3.06 -18.94
CA GLU A 338 40.37 3.40 -18.07
C GLU A 338 40.33 2.52 -16.81
N ASN A 339 41.34 1.68 -16.66
CA ASN A 339 41.53 0.90 -15.44
C ASN A 339 42.14 1.78 -14.34
N LYS A 340 41.33 2.17 -13.35
CA LYS A 340 41.79 2.90 -12.16
C LYS A 340 42.50 2.01 -11.13
N SER A 341 42.42 0.68 -11.29
CA SER A 341 43.13 -0.29 -10.47
C SER A 341 44.49 -0.63 -11.07
N ASN A 342 45.58 -0.39 -10.33
CA ASN A 342 46.93 -0.76 -10.76
C ASN A 342 47.28 -2.23 -10.47
N VAL A 343 46.34 -3.01 -9.92
CA VAL A 343 46.62 -4.34 -9.35
C VAL A 343 45.72 -5.46 -9.90
N ALA A 344 44.74 -5.12 -10.74
CA ALA A 344 43.74 -6.08 -11.25
C ALA A 344 43.22 -5.65 -12.63
N PRO A 345 42.97 -6.58 -13.57
CA PRO A 345 42.39 -6.26 -14.88
C PRO A 345 40.91 -5.87 -14.80
N VAL A 346 40.41 -5.27 -15.89
CA VAL A 346 38.99 -4.97 -16.10
C VAL A 346 38.34 -6.10 -16.88
N TYR A 347 37.20 -6.58 -16.39
CA TYR A 347 36.33 -7.54 -17.05
C TYR A 347 35.03 -6.86 -17.46
N TYR A 348 34.48 -7.28 -18.60
CA TYR A 348 33.22 -6.71 -19.10
C TYR A 348 32.30 -7.77 -19.72
N THR A 349 31.02 -7.39 -19.84
CA THR A 349 29.96 -8.15 -20.51
C THR A 349 29.11 -7.20 -21.34
N LEU A 350 28.45 -7.76 -22.38
CA LEU A 350 27.59 -7.02 -23.31
C LEU A 350 26.13 -7.49 -23.32
N ASP A 351 25.79 -8.47 -22.47
CA ASP A 351 24.51 -9.19 -22.44
C ASP A 351 23.71 -8.93 -21.16
N GLY A 352 24.17 -8.00 -20.32
CA GLY A 352 23.57 -7.68 -19.02
C GLY A 352 24.03 -8.55 -17.86
N SER A 353 24.76 -9.66 -18.08
CA SER A 353 25.29 -10.50 -16.99
C SER A 353 26.32 -9.75 -16.14
N GLU A 354 26.45 -10.08 -14.85
CA GLU A 354 27.52 -9.48 -14.05
C GLU A 354 28.90 -9.92 -14.55
N PRO A 355 29.87 -9.00 -14.75
CA PRO A 355 31.21 -9.42 -15.14
C PRO A 355 31.86 -10.27 -14.05
N THR A 356 32.37 -11.43 -14.46
CA THR A 356 33.10 -12.38 -13.60
C THR A 356 34.52 -12.59 -14.12
N VAL A 357 35.34 -13.33 -13.37
CA VAL A 357 36.70 -13.72 -13.82
C VAL A 357 36.71 -14.58 -15.09
N ASN A 358 35.54 -15.11 -15.49
CA ASN A 358 35.35 -15.87 -16.73
C ASN A 358 34.87 -14.99 -17.90
N SER A 359 34.54 -13.72 -17.66
CA SER A 359 34.11 -12.77 -18.67
C SER A 359 35.30 -12.26 -19.50
N GLU A 360 35.03 -11.46 -20.53
CA GLU A 360 36.09 -10.93 -21.39
C GLU A 360 36.94 -9.89 -20.65
N ILE A 361 38.26 -10.02 -20.78
CA ILE A 361 39.21 -9.04 -20.25
C ILE A 361 39.34 -7.91 -21.27
N TYR A 362 39.16 -6.67 -20.83
CA TYR A 362 39.37 -5.49 -21.65
C TYR A 362 40.86 -5.37 -22.07
N LYS A 363 41.11 -5.28 -23.38
CA LYS A 363 42.47 -5.17 -23.97
C LYS A 363 42.59 -4.06 -25.01
N GLU A 364 41.51 -3.75 -25.69
CA GLU A 364 41.43 -2.75 -26.76
C GLU A 364 40.04 -2.13 -26.76
N PRO A 365 39.86 -0.93 -27.36
CA PRO A 365 38.57 -0.24 -27.37
C PRO A 365 37.44 -1.12 -27.92
N ILE A 366 36.28 -1.09 -27.25
CA ILE A 366 35.07 -1.82 -27.69
C ILE A 366 34.38 -0.96 -28.74
N VAL A 367 34.13 -1.54 -29.92
CA VAL A 367 33.49 -0.83 -31.04
C VAL A 367 32.04 -1.30 -31.19
N ILE A 368 31.10 -0.35 -31.17
CA ILE A 368 29.68 -0.56 -31.45
C ILE A 368 29.37 0.08 -32.81
N ASP A 369 28.97 -0.74 -33.78
CA ASP A 369 28.69 -0.33 -35.18
C ASP A 369 27.26 0.24 -35.31
N ASN A 370 27.12 1.38 -35.97
CA ASN A 370 25.82 2.04 -36.20
C ASN A 370 24.92 1.36 -37.25
N LYS A 371 25.39 0.27 -37.85
CA LYS A 371 24.65 -0.61 -38.78
C LYS A 371 24.29 -1.95 -38.16
N SER A 372 24.48 -2.09 -36.85
CA SER A 372 24.00 -3.25 -36.09
C SER A 372 22.48 -3.33 -36.17
N ASN A 373 21.93 -4.55 -36.24
CA ASN A 373 20.49 -4.76 -36.07
C ASN A 373 20.05 -4.60 -34.60
N GLN A 374 21.00 -4.44 -33.68
CA GLN A 374 20.77 -4.21 -32.26
C GLN A 374 21.04 -2.73 -31.96
N ILE A 375 19.96 -1.98 -31.77
CA ILE A 375 19.98 -0.52 -31.56
C ILE A 375 20.63 -0.17 -30.21
N ALA A 376 20.37 -0.96 -29.17
CA ALA A 376 20.86 -0.72 -27.82
C ALA A 376 21.91 -1.76 -27.39
N THR A 377 23.08 -1.29 -26.98
CA THR A 377 24.15 -2.11 -26.41
C THR A 377 24.38 -1.74 -24.96
N VAL A 378 24.30 -2.73 -24.08
CA VAL A 378 24.63 -2.58 -22.66
C VAL A 378 26.08 -2.97 -22.46
N LEU A 379 26.86 -2.15 -21.77
CA LEU A 379 28.21 -2.49 -21.33
C LEU A 379 28.25 -2.48 -19.82
N ARG A 380 28.60 -3.62 -19.22
CA ARG A 380 28.88 -3.74 -17.79
C ARG A 380 30.35 -4.01 -17.62
N ALA A 381 31.03 -3.24 -16.78
CA ALA A 381 32.46 -3.40 -16.56
C ALA A 381 32.82 -3.21 -15.08
N ARG A 382 33.78 -4.00 -14.61
CA ARG A 382 34.36 -3.87 -13.27
C ARG A 382 35.79 -4.36 -13.25
N THR A 383 36.57 -3.89 -12.27
CA THR A 383 37.88 -4.46 -12.01
C THR A 383 37.72 -5.71 -11.16
N LEU A 384 38.40 -6.81 -11.53
CA LEU A 384 38.41 -8.06 -10.76
C LEU A 384 39.84 -8.55 -10.65
N SER A 385 40.24 -8.94 -9.45
CA SER A 385 41.52 -9.62 -9.24
C SER A 385 41.35 -11.14 -9.39
N GLU A 386 42.42 -11.89 -9.67
CA GLU A 386 42.47 -13.36 -9.44
C GLU A 386 42.16 -13.69 -7.95
N THR A 387 42.45 -12.67 -7.14
CA THR A 387 41.98 -12.32 -5.81
C THR A 387 40.46 -12.33 -5.56
N ASN A 388 39.56 -12.40 -6.54
CA ASN A 388 38.11 -12.13 -6.42
C ASN A 388 37.72 -10.83 -5.66
N ALA A 389 38.69 -9.97 -5.30
CA ALA A 389 38.40 -8.60 -4.93
C ALA A 389 37.94 -7.86 -6.18
N MET A 390 36.98 -6.96 -6.03
CA MET A 390 36.28 -6.36 -7.16
C MET A 390 35.76 -4.96 -6.89
N SER A 391 35.63 -4.16 -7.95
CA SER A 391 34.92 -2.90 -7.85
C SER A 391 33.41 -3.09 -7.97
N GLU A 392 32.67 -2.02 -7.68
CA GLU A 392 31.32 -1.83 -8.21
C GLU A 392 31.28 -2.03 -9.74
N THR A 393 30.14 -2.49 -10.24
CA THR A 393 29.89 -2.57 -11.69
C THR A 393 29.51 -1.21 -12.21
N VAL A 394 30.28 -0.70 -13.16
CA VAL A 394 29.82 0.39 -14.02
C VAL A 394 28.96 -0.20 -15.12
N THR A 395 27.72 0.27 -15.22
CA THR A 395 26.76 -0.14 -16.25
C THR A 395 26.41 1.09 -17.08
N LYS A 396 26.46 0.98 -18.42
CA LYS A 396 26.04 2.03 -19.35
C LYS A 396 25.32 1.44 -20.56
N THR A 397 24.33 2.16 -21.06
CA THR A 397 23.57 1.79 -22.26
C THR A 397 23.82 2.79 -23.39
N TYR A 398 24.21 2.26 -24.55
CA TYR A 398 24.49 3.04 -25.75
C TYR A 398 23.48 2.70 -26.84
N PHE A 399 22.80 3.71 -27.37
CA PHE A 399 21.92 3.57 -28.53
C PHE A 399 22.65 4.07 -29.76
N VAL A 400 23.00 3.17 -30.69
CA VAL A 400 23.88 3.48 -31.81
C VAL A 400 23.19 3.13 -33.13
N GLU A 401 22.68 4.15 -33.82
CA GLU A 401 21.98 4.02 -35.10
C GLU A 401 22.04 5.35 -35.86
N GLU A 402 22.03 5.30 -37.20
CA GLU A 402 21.92 6.52 -38.01
C GLU A 402 20.58 7.22 -37.77
N ASN A 403 20.60 8.51 -37.41
CA ASN A 403 19.43 9.33 -37.05
C ASN A 403 18.65 8.82 -35.83
N ILE A 404 19.35 8.25 -34.83
CA ILE A 404 18.74 7.74 -33.60
C ILE A 404 17.91 8.79 -32.84
N GLU A 405 18.25 10.08 -32.96
CA GLU A 405 17.51 11.20 -32.37
C GLU A 405 16.07 11.34 -32.92
N GLU A 406 15.77 10.75 -34.08
CA GLU A 406 14.43 10.73 -34.70
C GLU A 406 13.68 9.40 -34.47
N ARG A 407 14.32 8.42 -33.80
CA ARG A 407 13.73 7.08 -33.64
C ARG A 407 12.65 7.03 -32.56
N PHE A 408 12.80 7.76 -31.47
CA PHE A 408 11.94 7.64 -30.29
C PHE A 408 11.30 8.98 -29.93
N ASP A 409 9.96 9.03 -29.99
CA ASP A 409 9.16 10.14 -29.43
C ASP A 409 8.81 9.91 -27.95
N LEU A 410 9.13 8.72 -27.44
CA LEU A 410 8.87 8.29 -26.07
C LEU A 410 10.17 8.25 -25.26
N PRO A 411 10.11 8.53 -23.95
CA PRO A 411 11.24 8.29 -23.07
C PRO A 411 11.53 6.78 -22.99
N ILE A 412 12.75 6.45 -22.59
CA ILE A 412 13.26 5.08 -22.60
C ILE A 412 13.70 4.67 -21.21
N PHE A 413 13.28 3.50 -20.77
CA PHE A 413 13.90 2.78 -19.66
C PHE A 413 14.84 1.70 -20.21
N SER A 414 16.12 1.77 -19.86
CA SER A 414 17.05 0.65 -19.99
C SER A 414 17.16 -0.06 -18.64
N LEU A 415 16.65 -1.28 -18.58
CA LEU A 415 16.63 -2.12 -17.40
C LEU A 415 17.73 -3.19 -17.56
N VAL A 416 18.78 -3.10 -16.75
CA VAL A 416 19.95 -3.98 -16.85
C VAL A 416 20.12 -4.83 -15.61
N THR A 417 20.03 -6.14 -15.77
CA THR A 417 20.19 -7.11 -14.68
C THR A 417 20.86 -8.38 -15.21
N ASP A 418 21.47 -9.16 -14.31
CA ASP A 418 21.90 -10.50 -14.66
C ASP A 418 20.71 -11.31 -15.24
N PRO A 419 20.85 -11.93 -16.42
CA PRO A 419 19.78 -12.73 -17.04
C PRO A 419 19.19 -13.80 -16.12
N VAL A 420 19.97 -14.34 -15.18
CA VAL A 420 19.46 -15.34 -14.21
C VAL A 420 18.33 -14.77 -13.35
N HIS A 421 18.36 -13.48 -13.03
CA HIS A 421 17.30 -12.84 -12.25
C HIS A 421 15.96 -12.80 -12.97
N LEU A 422 15.96 -12.90 -14.30
CA LEU A 422 14.74 -12.86 -15.11
C LEU A 422 14.34 -14.28 -15.54
N PHE A 423 15.27 -15.08 -16.06
CA PHE A 423 14.93 -16.25 -16.86
C PHE A 423 15.38 -17.59 -16.27
N ASP A 424 16.10 -17.59 -15.14
CA ASP A 424 16.45 -18.83 -14.44
C ASP A 424 15.19 -19.57 -13.97
N GLU A 425 15.17 -20.90 -14.07
CA GLU A 425 13.99 -21.70 -13.73
C GLU A 425 13.65 -21.61 -12.23
N GLU A 426 14.65 -21.56 -11.35
CA GLU A 426 14.43 -21.56 -9.89
C GLU A 426 14.25 -20.15 -9.34
N THR A 427 14.99 -19.18 -9.88
CA THR A 427 15.10 -17.83 -9.29
C THR A 427 14.65 -16.70 -10.20
N GLY A 428 14.47 -16.96 -11.50
CA GLY A 428 14.11 -15.96 -12.49
C GLY A 428 12.66 -15.50 -12.36
N ILE A 429 12.43 -14.18 -12.22
CA ILE A 429 11.09 -13.63 -11.94
C ILE A 429 10.16 -13.61 -13.17
N TYR A 430 10.69 -13.78 -14.39
CA TYR A 430 9.93 -13.77 -15.63
C TYR A 430 9.39 -15.14 -16.05
N THR A 431 9.80 -16.23 -15.37
CA THR A 431 9.28 -17.56 -15.68
C THR A 431 7.81 -17.69 -15.26
N ASP A 432 7.06 -18.56 -15.95
CA ASP A 432 5.62 -18.67 -15.75
C ASP A 432 5.23 -19.08 -14.33
N GLU A 433 6.02 -19.95 -13.69
CA GLU A 433 5.79 -20.37 -12.29
C GLU A 433 6.19 -19.24 -11.32
N ASN A 434 7.37 -18.66 -11.52
CA ASN A 434 7.93 -17.70 -10.57
C ASN A 434 7.26 -16.33 -10.60
N ALA A 435 6.65 -15.96 -11.74
CA ALA A 435 5.95 -14.70 -11.89
C ALA A 435 4.84 -14.51 -10.85
N TYR A 436 4.32 -15.58 -10.23
CA TYR A 436 3.29 -15.52 -9.19
C TYR A 436 3.80 -15.45 -7.75
N ASN A 437 5.11 -15.43 -7.54
CA ASN A 437 5.65 -15.28 -6.20
C ASN A 437 5.63 -13.82 -5.70
N ARG A 438 5.81 -13.62 -4.40
CA ARG A 438 5.61 -12.35 -3.67
C ARG A 438 6.62 -12.18 -2.55
N GLY A 439 6.68 -10.97 -2.00
CA GLY A 439 7.60 -10.60 -0.92
C GLY A 439 8.97 -10.15 -1.44
N SER A 440 9.77 -9.61 -0.52
CA SER A 440 11.16 -9.20 -0.78
C SER A 440 12.03 -10.33 -1.33
N ASP A 441 11.72 -11.60 -1.02
CA ASP A 441 12.45 -12.77 -1.50
C ASP A 441 12.37 -12.93 -3.04
N TRP A 442 11.38 -12.29 -3.66
CA TRP A 442 11.16 -12.31 -5.11
C TRP A 442 11.49 -10.97 -5.78
N GLU A 443 12.22 -10.10 -5.06
CA GLU A 443 12.88 -8.91 -5.59
C GLU A 443 14.23 -9.27 -6.20
N ARG A 444 14.56 -8.64 -7.31
CA ARG A 444 15.85 -8.81 -7.96
C ARG A 444 16.56 -7.47 -8.11
N PRO A 445 17.88 -7.42 -7.93
CA PRO A 445 18.64 -6.21 -8.18
C PRO A 445 18.60 -5.87 -9.67
N LEU A 446 18.61 -4.58 -9.97
CA LEU A 446 18.51 -4.02 -11.31
C LEU A 446 19.31 -2.71 -11.37
N HIS A 447 19.99 -2.45 -12.48
CA HIS A 447 20.46 -1.10 -12.80
C HIS A 447 19.47 -0.46 -13.78
N ILE A 448 19.03 0.76 -13.47
CA ILE A 448 17.99 1.48 -14.18
C ILE A 448 18.61 2.73 -14.78
N GLU A 449 18.53 2.87 -16.10
CA GLU A 449 18.76 4.14 -16.77
C GLU A 449 17.47 4.64 -17.43
N PHE A 450 17.16 5.91 -17.24
CA PHE A 450 16.03 6.58 -17.87
C PHE A 450 16.54 7.68 -18.80
N PHE A 451 16.06 7.67 -20.04
CA PHE A 451 16.43 8.63 -21.07
C PHE A 451 15.20 9.42 -21.53
N GLU A 452 15.39 10.73 -21.70
CA GLU A 452 14.43 11.58 -22.40
C GLU A 452 14.35 11.21 -23.89
N PRO A 453 13.27 11.56 -24.62
CA PRO A 453 13.12 11.23 -26.04
C PRO A 453 14.29 11.69 -26.92
N ASN A 454 14.97 12.78 -26.53
CA ASN A 454 16.17 13.27 -27.23
C ASN A 454 17.46 12.48 -26.93
N GLY A 455 17.38 11.40 -26.16
CA GLY A 455 18.52 10.56 -25.77
C GLY A 455 19.32 11.06 -24.56
N ALA A 456 18.90 12.15 -23.91
CA ALA A 456 19.57 12.64 -22.71
C ALA A 456 19.32 11.71 -21.52
N LEU A 457 20.39 11.29 -20.84
CA LEU A 457 20.30 10.51 -19.60
C LEU A 457 19.74 11.39 -18.46
N ALA A 458 18.58 11.01 -17.95
CA ALA A 458 17.85 11.73 -16.89
C ALA A 458 18.01 11.07 -15.51
N LEU A 459 18.15 9.74 -15.46
CA LEU A 459 18.39 8.98 -14.24
C LEU A 459 19.32 7.80 -14.55
N SER A 460 20.26 7.50 -13.65
CA SER A 460 21.04 6.25 -13.62
C SER A 460 21.18 5.85 -12.16
N GLN A 461 20.58 4.73 -11.78
CA GLN A 461 20.46 4.34 -10.37
C GLN A 461 20.28 2.82 -10.26
N ASN A 462 20.85 2.21 -9.22
CA ASN A 462 20.52 0.83 -8.86
C ASN A 462 19.18 0.77 -8.12
N GLY A 463 18.46 -0.32 -8.28
CA GLY A 463 17.16 -0.52 -7.64
C GLY A 463 16.74 -1.99 -7.61
N GLY A 464 15.57 -2.22 -7.05
CA GLY A 464 14.91 -3.51 -7.05
C GLY A 464 13.87 -3.61 -8.16
N VAL A 465 13.62 -4.82 -8.65
CA VAL A 465 12.52 -5.11 -9.59
C VAL A 465 11.73 -6.34 -9.18
N ARG A 466 10.40 -6.27 -9.33
CA ARG A 466 9.46 -7.38 -9.14
C ARG A 466 8.37 -7.39 -10.18
N ILE A 467 7.78 -8.57 -10.42
CA ILE A 467 6.55 -8.66 -11.21
C ILE A 467 5.36 -8.02 -10.47
N ASN A 468 4.64 -7.14 -11.16
CA ASN A 468 3.42 -6.48 -10.70
C ASN A 468 2.15 -7.11 -11.30
N GLY A 469 1.01 -6.96 -10.62
CA GLY A 469 -0.31 -7.38 -11.12
C GLY A 469 -0.86 -8.66 -10.49
N GLY A 470 -1.96 -9.17 -11.06
CA GLY A 470 -2.66 -10.40 -10.67
C GLY A 470 -2.71 -11.37 -11.85
N ALA A 471 -3.83 -11.39 -12.58
CA ALA A 471 -4.02 -12.23 -13.77
C ALA A 471 -3.05 -11.90 -14.92
N THR A 472 -2.65 -10.64 -15.03
CA THR A 472 -1.75 -10.13 -16.10
C THR A 472 -0.32 -10.68 -15.99
N ARG A 473 0.02 -11.36 -14.89
CA ARG A 473 1.27 -12.12 -14.74
C ARG A 473 1.39 -13.26 -15.75
N ALA A 474 0.29 -13.73 -16.31
CA ALA A 474 0.31 -14.73 -17.39
C ALA A 474 0.79 -14.16 -18.74
N TYR A 475 0.81 -12.84 -18.94
CA TYR A 475 1.15 -12.25 -20.25
C TYR A 475 2.63 -12.32 -20.55
N ALA A 476 3.00 -12.44 -21.82
CA ALA A 476 4.39 -12.55 -22.23
C ALA A 476 5.19 -11.29 -21.84
N GLN A 477 4.61 -10.10 -22.06
CA GLN A 477 5.12 -8.85 -21.50
C GLN A 477 4.59 -8.69 -20.07
N LYS A 478 5.41 -8.93 -19.06
CA LYS A 478 5.01 -8.77 -17.65
C LYS A 478 5.04 -7.29 -17.24
N SER A 479 4.13 -6.86 -16.36
CA SER A 479 4.27 -5.57 -15.68
C SER A 479 5.36 -5.64 -14.60
N LEU A 480 6.16 -4.58 -14.46
CA LEU A 480 7.25 -4.50 -13.49
C LEU A 480 6.95 -3.44 -12.43
N ARG A 481 7.40 -3.70 -11.19
CA ARG A 481 7.48 -2.69 -10.13
C ARG A 481 8.95 -2.44 -9.82
N LEU A 482 9.35 -1.18 -9.88
CA LEU A 482 10.68 -0.70 -9.56
C LEU A 482 10.70 -0.18 -8.13
N TYR A 483 11.80 -0.42 -7.41
CA TYR A 483 11.99 -0.04 -6.01
C TYR A 483 13.29 0.76 -5.87
N ALA A 484 13.21 1.94 -5.27
CA ALA A 484 14.36 2.69 -4.81
C ALA A 484 14.61 2.40 -3.32
N GLY A 485 15.87 2.31 -2.90
CA GLY A 485 16.21 2.02 -1.51
C GLY A 485 17.70 1.86 -1.27
N SER A 486 18.10 2.18 -0.03
CA SER A 486 19.49 2.10 0.47
C SER A 486 20.13 0.71 0.36
N GLU A 487 19.31 -0.34 0.20
CA GLU A 487 19.78 -1.70 -0.07
C GLU A 487 20.36 -1.88 -1.49
N TYR A 488 20.04 -0.98 -2.43
CA TYR A 488 20.48 -1.02 -3.82
C TYR A 488 21.45 0.11 -4.18
N ASP A 489 21.17 1.32 -3.72
CA ASP A 489 21.88 2.54 -4.10
C ASP A 489 22.01 3.51 -2.91
N GLU A 490 22.85 4.54 -3.01
CA GLU A 490 22.94 5.57 -1.96
C GLU A 490 21.64 6.41 -1.89
N GLU A 491 20.96 6.54 -3.02
CA GLU A 491 19.70 7.28 -3.13
C GLU A 491 18.49 6.44 -2.71
N GLU A 492 17.70 6.96 -1.75
CA GLU A 492 16.51 6.29 -1.26
C GLU A 492 15.29 6.36 -2.20
N TYR A 493 15.28 7.30 -3.15
CA TYR A 493 14.17 7.59 -4.06
C TYR A 493 14.67 7.71 -5.50
N PHE A 494 13.79 7.48 -6.48
CA PHE A 494 14.02 7.90 -7.86
C PHE A 494 13.75 9.39 -7.97
N ASN A 495 14.80 10.22 -7.94
CA ASN A 495 14.70 11.67 -7.96
C ASN A 495 14.58 12.20 -9.39
N TYR A 496 13.37 12.10 -9.97
CA TYR A 496 13.06 12.62 -11.29
C TYR A 496 11.55 12.94 -11.47
N PRO A 497 11.17 14.05 -12.11
CA PRO A 497 9.76 14.41 -12.35
C PRO A 497 9.14 13.62 -13.52
N PHE A 498 8.95 12.31 -13.35
CA PHE A 498 8.42 11.40 -14.39
C PHE A 498 7.05 11.78 -14.96
N PHE A 499 6.30 12.66 -14.29
CA PHE A 499 4.94 13.04 -14.67
C PHE A 499 4.78 14.56 -14.85
N GLY A 500 5.87 15.27 -15.12
CA GLY A 500 5.87 16.72 -15.38
C GLY A 500 5.38 17.53 -14.17
N ASP A 501 4.32 18.33 -14.37
CA ASP A 501 3.75 19.23 -13.36
C ASP A 501 2.84 18.54 -12.34
N LEU A 502 3.13 17.29 -11.95
CA LEU A 502 2.40 16.61 -10.90
C LEU A 502 2.56 17.39 -9.57
N LYS A 503 1.44 17.80 -8.95
CA LYS A 503 1.45 18.60 -7.72
C LYS A 503 0.82 17.85 -6.56
N GLN A 504 1.36 18.10 -5.37
CA GLN A 504 0.73 17.70 -4.13
C GLN A 504 -0.63 18.40 -3.97
N LYS A 505 -1.63 17.67 -3.49
CA LYS A 505 -2.96 18.20 -3.19
C LYS A 505 -2.87 19.28 -2.12
N ASN A 506 -3.59 20.38 -2.32
CA ASN A 506 -3.61 21.54 -1.42
C ASN A 506 -2.25 22.25 -1.25
N SER A 507 -1.28 22.01 -2.14
CA SER A 507 0.08 22.56 -2.07
C SER A 507 0.60 22.92 -3.46
N PRO A 508 1.42 23.98 -3.63
CA PRO A 508 2.08 24.26 -4.90
C PRO A 508 3.28 23.36 -5.18
N GLN A 509 3.65 22.49 -4.24
CA GLN A 509 4.82 21.61 -4.33
C GLN A 509 4.67 20.60 -5.48
N THR A 510 5.70 20.51 -6.32
CA THR A 510 5.83 19.47 -7.34
C THR A 510 6.21 18.15 -6.69
N ILE A 511 5.65 17.05 -7.19
CA ILE A 511 6.07 15.68 -6.86
C ILE A 511 7.08 15.25 -7.92
N ASP A 512 8.35 15.21 -7.53
CA ASP A 512 9.51 14.96 -8.40
C ASP A 512 10.41 13.82 -7.90
N SER A 513 9.97 13.06 -6.90
CA SER A 513 10.69 11.91 -6.35
C SER A 513 9.72 10.78 -6.02
N PHE A 514 10.13 9.53 -6.30
CA PHE A 514 9.25 8.38 -6.20
C PHE A 514 9.97 7.20 -5.54
N LYS A 515 9.36 6.62 -4.50
CA LYS A 515 9.91 5.41 -3.85
C LYS A 515 9.70 4.17 -4.71
N ARG A 516 8.58 4.14 -5.44
CA ARG A 516 8.17 3.02 -6.29
C ARG A 516 7.53 3.53 -7.57
N LEU A 517 7.82 2.85 -8.68
CA LEU A 517 7.17 3.05 -9.97
C LEU A 517 6.66 1.72 -10.50
N ILE A 518 5.60 1.76 -11.28
CA ILE A 518 5.09 0.61 -12.01
C ILE A 518 5.32 0.86 -13.50
N LEU A 519 6.00 -0.07 -14.17
CA LEU A 519 6.01 -0.17 -15.62
C LEU A 519 4.91 -1.17 -16.01
N ARG A 520 3.72 -0.64 -16.29
CA ARG A 520 2.51 -1.43 -16.53
C ARG A 520 2.38 -1.77 -18.01
N ASN A 521 2.20 -3.03 -18.34
CA ASN A 521 1.92 -3.52 -19.71
C ASN A 521 0.50 -3.16 -20.23
N SER A 522 -0.14 -2.14 -19.67
CA SER A 522 -1.54 -1.78 -19.92
C SER A 522 -2.61 -2.78 -19.45
N GLY A 523 -2.23 -3.74 -18.60
CA GLY A 523 -3.21 -4.62 -17.93
C GLY A 523 -4.04 -5.42 -18.92
N ASN A 524 -5.34 -5.52 -18.70
CA ASN A 524 -6.24 -6.27 -19.59
C ASN A 524 -6.40 -5.59 -20.97
N ASP A 525 -6.02 -4.32 -21.11
CA ASP A 525 -6.00 -3.58 -22.38
C ASP A 525 -4.73 -3.84 -23.22
N TRP A 526 -3.81 -4.68 -22.75
CA TRP A 526 -2.54 -5.02 -23.43
C TRP A 526 -2.72 -5.46 -24.90
N SER A 527 -3.80 -6.20 -25.18
CA SER A 527 -4.11 -6.69 -26.54
C SER A 527 -5.07 -5.79 -27.31
N GLN A 528 -5.33 -4.57 -26.83
CA GLN A 528 -6.32 -3.66 -27.40
C GLN A 528 -5.73 -2.29 -27.69
N THR A 529 -5.85 -1.30 -26.80
CA THR A 529 -5.44 0.08 -27.09
C THR A 529 -4.13 0.51 -26.42
N MET A 530 -3.68 -0.22 -25.40
CA MET A 530 -2.53 0.11 -24.54
C MET A 530 -2.70 1.34 -23.64
N PHE A 531 -3.88 1.95 -23.53
CA PHE A 531 -4.09 3.17 -22.73
C PHE A 531 -5.45 3.26 -22.03
N ASN A 532 -6.29 2.22 -22.04
CA ASN A 532 -7.68 2.34 -21.60
C ASN A 532 -7.83 2.85 -20.16
N ASP A 533 -7.12 2.27 -19.20
CA ASP A 533 -7.16 2.77 -17.82
C ASP A 533 -6.60 4.20 -17.69
N ALA A 534 -5.60 4.58 -18.49
CA ALA A 534 -5.10 5.95 -18.49
C ALA A 534 -6.15 6.95 -19.01
N LEU A 535 -6.96 6.57 -20.01
CA LEU A 535 -8.07 7.38 -20.52
C LEU A 535 -9.11 7.65 -19.44
N MET A 536 -9.57 6.62 -18.75
CA MET A 536 -10.59 6.78 -17.70
C MET A 536 -10.06 7.63 -16.54
N GLN A 537 -8.83 7.41 -16.11
CA GLN A 537 -8.22 8.23 -15.06
C GLN A 537 -7.98 9.68 -15.52
N SER A 538 -7.65 9.94 -16.79
CA SER A 538 -7.45 11.31 -17.29
C SER A 538 -8.74 12.13 -17.37
N LEU A 539 -9.90 11.48 -17.54
CA LEU A 539 -11.21 12.14 -17.52
C LEU A 539 -11.63 12.56 -16.10
N VAL A 540 -11.21 11.80 -15.09
CA VAL A 540 -11.56 12.04 -13.67
C VAL A 540 -10.56 12.97 -12.99
N LYS A 541 -9.28 12.97 -13.41
CA LYS A 541 -8.21 13.77 -12.80
C LYS A 541 -8.59 15.26 -12.59
N PRO A 542 -9.22 15.97 -13.54
CA PRO A 542 -9.57 17.38 -13.37
C PRO A 542 -10.62 17.65 -12.27
N LEU A 543 -11.41 16.64 -11.87
CA LEU A 543 -12.38 16.80 -10.79
C LEU A 543 -11.68 17.09 -9.45
N GLY A 544 -10.50 16.49 -9.25
CA GLY A 544 -9.72 16.64 -8.02
C GLY A 544 -10.34 16.01 -6.77
N THR A 545 -11.59 15.54 -6.84
CA THR A 545 -12.33 14.89 -5.77
C THR A 545 -12.03 13.40 -5.67
N VAL A 546 -11.42 12.78 -6.70
CA VAL A 546 -11.11 11.35 -6.72
C VAL A 546 -9.61 11.17 -6.95
N ALA A 547 -8.96 10.33 -6.15
CA ALA A 547 -7.54 10.04 -6.34
C ALA A 547 -7.33 9.25 -7.65
N THR A 548 -6.29 9.62 -8.38
CA THR A 548 -5.91 9.04 -9.68
C THR A 548 -4.38 8.81 -9.71
N GLN A 549 -3.94 7.83 -10.48
CA GLN A 549 -2.54 7.53 -10.75
C GLN A 549 -2.09 8.26 -12.00
N ALA A 550 -0.96 8.96 -11.92
CA ALA A 550 -0.32 9.55 -13.07
C ALA A 550 0.09 8.48 -14.11
N TYR A 551 0.24 8.94 -15.35
CA TYR A 551 0.51 8.12 -16.53
C TYR A 551 1.52 8.80 -17.44
N GLN A 552 2.49 8.04 -17.92
CA GLN A 552 3.36 8.38 -19.05
C GLN A 552 3.77 7.11 -19.80
N PRO A 553 3.66 7.02 -21.13
CA PRO A 553 4.17 5.89 -21.89
C PRO A 553 5.70 5.96 -22.01
N ALA A 554 6.36 4.80 -22.02
CA ALA A 554 7.80 4.68 -22.22
C ALA A 554 8.14 3.43 -23.03
N VAL A 555 9.26 3.48 -23.74
CA VAL A 555 9.87 2.31 -24.37
C VAL A 555 10.75 1.60 -23.35
N ILE A 556 10.61 0.28 -23.26
CA ILE A 556 11.40 -0.54 -22.35
C ILE A 556 12.45 -1.30 -23.14
N PHE A 557 13.69 -1.24 -22.68
CA PHE A 557 14.77 -2.14 -23.06
C PHE A 557 15.16 -2.99 -21.85
N VAL A 558 15.36 -4.28 -22.07
CA VAL A 558 15.86 -5.20 -21.04
C VAL A 558 17.16 -5.81 -21.56
N ASN A 559 18.28 -5.55 -20.87
CA ASN A 559 19.62 -5.97 -21.28
C ASN A 559 19.96 -5.62 -22.76
N GLY A 560 19.51 -4.45 -23.22
CA GLY A 560 19.71 -3.99 -24.60
C GLY A 560 18.72 -4.56 -25.63
N GLU A 561 17.81 -5.43 -25.23
CA GLU A 561 16.74 -5.92 -26.10
C GLU A 561 15.49 -5.04 -26.00
N TYR A 562 14.91 -4.66 -27.14
CA TYR A 562 13.64 -3.95 -27.19
C TYR A 562 12.49 -4.81 -26.64
N TYR A 563 11.80 -4.28 -25.63
CA TYR A 563 10.73 -4.96 -24.88
C TYR A 563 9.36 -4.33 -25.05
N GLY A 564 9.22 -3.32 -25.92
CA GLY A 564 7.93 -2.70 -26.22
C GLY A 564 7.57 -1.53 -25.32
N ILE A 565 6.31 -1.12 -25.44
CA ILE A 565 5.71 -0.01 -24.68
C ILE A 565 5.25 -0.53 -23.32
N GLN A 566 5.55 0.22 -22.27
CA GLN A 566 4.89 0.12 -20.97
C GLN A 566 4.54 1.51 -20.43
N ASN A 567 3.54 1.54 -19.56
CA ASN A 567 3.03 2.77 -18.97
C ASN A 567 3.71 2.94 -17.61
N ILE A 568 4.48 4.02 -17.45
CA ILE A 568 4.93 4.47 -16.14
C ILE A 568 3.69 4.89 -15.35
N ARG A 569 3.49 4.28 -14.18
CA ARG A 569 2.39 4.58 -13.26
C ARG A 569 2.90 4.70 -11.83
N GLU A 570 2.20 5.51 -11.05
CA GLU A 570 2.34 5.54 -9.60
C GLU A 570 1.79 4.26 -8.99
N ARG A 571 2.23 3.92 -7.78
CA ARG A 571 1.62 2.86 -6.96
C ARG A 571 0.79 3.52 -5.87
N TYR A 572 -0.43 3.05 -5.63
CA TYR A 572 -1.13 3.36 -4.38
C TYR A 572 -0.45 2.60 -3.23
N ASP A 573 0.41 3.29 -2.48
CA ASP A 573 0.99 2.93 -1.17
C ASP A 573 0.93 4.12 -0.22
N GLU A 574 1.38 3.89 1.01
CA GLU A 574 1.85 4.90 1.95
C GLU A 574 2.62 6.08 1.28
N TYR A 575 3.55 5.83 0.36
CA TYR A 575 4.35 6.89 -0.27
C TYR A 575 3.55 7.74 -1.27
N TYR A 576 2.55 7.17 -1.94
CA TYR A 576 1.62 7.95 -2.76
C TYR A 576 0.82 8.92 -1.90
N PHE A 577 0.28 8.48 -0.76
CA PHE A 577 -0.51 9.37 0.10
C PHE A 577 0.35 10.39 0.84
N GLU A 578 1.59 10.04 1.17
CA GLU A 578 2.56 10.99 1.70
C GLU A 578 2.85 12.10 0.67
N SER A 579 3.18 11.74 -0.57
CA SER A 579 3.54 12.73 -1.60
C SER A 579 2.34 13.53 -2.12
N HIS A 580 1.17 12.89 -2.32
CA HIS A 580 -0.02 13.56 -2.85
C HIS A 580 -0.82 14.29 -1.80
N TYR A 581 -0.91 13.79 -0.58
CA TYR A 581 -1.79 14.34 0.44
C TYR A 581 -1.04 14.79 1.69
N GLY A 582 0.26 14.53 1.84
CA GLY A 582 0.98 14.87 3.07
C GLY A 582 0.50 14.06 4.28
N ILE A 583 0.03 12.83 4.03
CA ILE A 583 -0.44 11.91 5.07
C ILE A 583 0.72 10.97 5.41
N ALA A 584 1.15 11.00 6.67
CA ALA A 584 2.20 10.09 7.14
C ALA A 584 1.73 8.62 7.03
N PRO A 585 2.64 7.67 6.75
CA PRO A 585 2.29 6.25 6.64
C PRO A 585 1.47 5.69 7.81
N ASP A 586 1.82 6.08 9.05
CA ASP A 586 1.13 5.62 10.27
C ASP A 586 -0.29 6.21 10.43
N ASP A 587 -0.57 7.32 9.74
CA ASP A 587 -1.87 7.99 9.73
C ASP A 587 -2.78 7.50 8.59
N LEU A 588 -2.28 6.68 7.67
CA LEU A 588 -3.03 6.23 6.49
C LEU A 588 -3.71 4.90 6.76
N VAL A 589 -4.98 4.80 6.34
CA VAL A 589 -5.61 3.50 6.10
C VAL A 589 -6.16 3.44 4.69
N VAL A 590 -5.86 2.33 4.02
CA VAL A 590 -6.44 1.96 2.72
C VAL A 590 -7.12 0.62 2.87
N LEU A 591 -8.36 0.55 2.42
CA LEU A 591 -9.15 -0.67 2.30
C LEU A 591 -9.37 -1.00 0.82
N GLU A 592 -9.46 -2.29 0.53
CA GLU A 592 -9.85 -2.78 -0.79
C GLU A 592 -11.00 -3.80 -0.69
N ASN A 593 -11.72 -3.98 -1.80
CA ASN A 593 -12.84 -4.93 -1.88
C ASN A 593 -13.83 -4.74 -0.70
N ASN A 594 -14.12 -5.83 0.02
CA ASN A 594 -15.06 -5.89 1.12
C ASN A 594 -14.41 -5.53 2.47
N ALA A 595 -13.89 -4.31 2.58
CA ALA A 595 -13.20 -3.77 3.74
C ALA A 595 -11.98 -4.60 4.16
N GLU A 596 -11.27 -5.15 3.16
CA GLU A 596 -10.01 -5.85 3.36
C GLU A 596 -8.90 -4.83 3.58
N LEU A 597 -8.09 -5.01 4.62
CA LEU A 597 -7.00 -4.08 4.94
C LEU A 597 -5.90 -4.19 3.88
N TYR A 598 -5.64 -3.09 3.17
CA TYR A 598 -4.60 -2.99 2.16
C TYR A 598 -3.33 -2.31 2.70
N GLU A 599 -3.49 -1.15 3.36
CA GLU A 599 -2.43 -0.43 4.08
C GLU A 599 -3.01 0.11 5.41
N GLY A 600 -2.16 0.24 6.43
CA GLY A 600 -2.53 0.79 7.74
C GLY A 600 -2.90 -0.24 8.80
N SER A 601 -3.77 0.12 9.75
CA SER A 601 -4.15 -0.72 10.89
C SER A 601 -5.61 -1.21 10.83
N ASN A 602 -5.94 -2.22 11.65
CA ASN A 602 -7.32 -2.74 11.75
C ASN A 602 -8.32 -1.72 12.34
N LYS A 603 -7.87 -0.62 12.96
CA LYS A 603 -8.73 0.39 13.60
C LYS A 603 -9.82 0.91 12.68
N ASP A 604 -9.42 1.34 11.49
CA ASP A 604 -10.33 1.99 10.58
C ASP A 604 -11.16 0.99 9.78
N VAL A 605 -10.77 -0.30 9.72
CA VAL A 605 -11.66 -1.37 9.22
C VAL A 605 -12.99 -1.36 10.01
N TYR A 606 -12.90 -1.21 11.33
CA TYR A 606 -14.10 -1.10 12.19
C TYR A 606 -14.83 0.22 11.99
N HIS A 607 -14.13 1.33 11.81
CA HIS A 607 -14.77 2.61 11.49
C HIS A 607 -15.63 2.50 10.22
N TYR A 608 -15.12 1.84 9.17
CA TYR A 608 -15.89 1.61 7.95
C TYR A 608 -17.08 0.68 8.18
N LYS A 609 -16.87 -0.47 8.85
CA LYS A 609 -17.95 -1.42 9.16
C LYS A 609 -19.05 -0.81 10.03
N ASN A 610 -18.70 0.06 10.99
CA ASN A 610 -19.65 0.78 11.84
C ASN A 610 -20.47 1.80 11.05
N MET A 611 -19.88 2.45 10.04
CA MET A 611 -20.64 3.29 9.10
C MET A 611 -21.69 2.46 8.35
N LEU A 612 -21.31 1.29 7.83
CA LEU A 612 -22.25 0.38 7.15
C LEU A 612 -23.35 -0.12 8.09
N LYS A 613 -22.98 -0.54 9.31
CA LYS A 613 -23.94 -0.97 10.36
C LYS A 613 -24.91 0.15 10.72
N TYR A 614 -24.43 1.38 10.89
CA TYR A 614 -25.28 2.52 11.17
C TYR A 614 -26.32 2.75 10.06
N ILE A 615 -25.90 2.65 8.79
CA ILE A 615 -26.81 2.77 7.63
C ILE A 615 -27.83 1.62 7.59
N GLU A 616 -27.46 0.42 8.02
CA GLU A 616 -28.37 -0.73 8.10
C GLU A 616 -29.42 -0.57 9.22
N GLU A 617 -29.03 0.01 10.35
CA GLU A 617 -29.85 0.11 11.56
C GLU A 617 -30.74 1.35 11.62
N HIS A 618 -30.49 2.37 10.78
CA HIS A 618 -31.20 3.66 10.81
C HIS A 618 -31.86 3.98 9.47
N ASP A 619 -32.99 4.69 9.49
CA ASP A 619 -33.68 5.09 8.26
C ASP A 619 -32.94 6.25 7.59
N ILE A 620 -32.12 5.93 6.58
CA ILE A 620 -31.31 6.92 5.85
C ILE A 620 -32.14 7.98 5.12
N LYS A 621 -33.46 7.82 5.00
CA LYS A 621 -34.37 8.84 4.46
C LYS A 621 -34.50 10.05 5.38
N GLU A 622 -34.21 9.88 6.68
CA GLU A 622 -34.22 10.98 7.63
C GLU A 622 -32.92 11.80 7.51
N LYS A 623 -33.06 13.13 7.45
CA LYS A 623 -31.94 14.06 7.25
C LYS A 623 -30.84 13.89 8.30
N GLU A 624 -31.21 13.70 9.56
CA GLU A 624 -30.26 13.53 10.67
C GLU A 624 -29.31 12.34 10.46
N HIS A 625 -29.83 11.22 9.96
CA HIS A 625 -29.02 10.03 9.70
C HIS A 625 -28.13 10.20 8.49
N LEU A 626 -28.63 10.86 7.43
CA LEU A 626 -27.81 11.20 6.26
C LEU A 626 -26.67 12.17 6.62
N ASP A 627 -26.97 13.24 7.36
CA ASP A 627 -25.98 14.22 7.83
C ASP A 627 -24.88 13.54 8.67
N TYR A 628 -25.24 12.58 9.52
CA TYR A 628 -24.25 11.81 10.29
C TYR A 628 -23.34 10.99 9.37
N VAL A 629 -23.90 10.30 8.36
CA VAL A 629 -23.10 9.50 7.42
C VAL A 629 -22.15 10.38 6.60
N GLU A 630 -22.56 11.61 6.25
CA GLU A 630 -21.71 12.59 5.57
C GLU A 630 -20.49 13.02 6.43
N THR A 631 -20.56 12.88 7.75
CA THR A 631 -19.38 13.07 8.62
C THR A 631 -18.39 11.91 8.57
N LEU A 632 -18.80 10.74 8.08
CA LEU A 632 -18.00 9.51 8.02
C LEU A 632 -17.40 9.28 6.63
N MET A 633 -18.06 9.75 5.58
CA MET A 633 -17.62 9.61 4.19
C MET A 633 -17.84 10.89 3.37
N ASP A 634 -16.99 11.10 2.38
CA ASP A 634 -17.06 12.26 1.51
C ASP A 634 -18.05 12.01 0.35
N PHE A 635 -19.27 12.56 0.46
CA PHE A 635 -20.31 12.37 -0.55
C PHE A 635 -19.95 12.91 -1.93
N GLU A 636 -19.22 14.02 -2.01
CA GLU A 636 -18.79 14.59 -3.30
C GLU A 636 -17.82 13.63 -4.01
N ASN A 637 -16.81 13.15 -3.28
CA ASN A 637 -15.90 12.11 -3.79
C ASN A 637 -16.67 10.83 -4.19
N PHE A 638 -17.60 10.37 -3.35
CA PHE A 638 -18.32 9.13 -3.60
C PHE A 638 -19.23 9.22 -4.83
N ILE A 639 -19.94 10.35 -4.99
CA ILE A 639 -20.77 10.63 -6.17
C ILE A 639 -19.91 10.72 -7.43
N ASP A 640 -18.80 11.46 -7.41
CA ASP A 640 -17.90 11.59 -8.56
C ASP A 640 -17.28 10.24 -8.95
N TYR A 641 -16.91 9.42 -7.96
CA TYR A 641 -16.41 8.07 -8.16
C TYR A 641 -17.45 7.16 -8.83
N PHE A 642 -18.65 7.03 -8.23
CA PHE A 642 -19.72 6.18 -8.76
C PHE A 642 -20.21 6.66 -10.13
N ALA A 643 -20.40 7.97 -10.31
CA ALA A 643 -20.84 8.54 -11.58
C ALA A 643 -19.83 8.25 -12.70
N SER A 644 -18.54 8.36 -12.42
CA SER A 644 -17.48 8.05 -13.38
C SER A 644 -17.47 6.58 -13.77
N GLU A 645 -17.45 5.66 -12.79
CA GLU A 645 -17.46 4.20 -13.05
C GLU A 645 -18.70 3.75 -13.83
N ILE A 646 -19.87 4.28 -13.47
CA ILE A 646 -21.12 4.03 -14.19
C ILE A 646 -21.05 4.59 -15.61
N TYR A 647 -20.54 5.81 -15.80
CA TYR A 647 -20.37 6.38 -17.14
C TYR A 647 -19.41 5.54 -17.98
N PHE A 648 -18.30 5.06 -17.41
CA PHE A 648 -17.36 4.17 -18.10
C PHE A 648 -17.96 2.82 -18.45
N GLY A 649 -19.05 2.41 -17.81
CA GLY A 649 -19.63 1.11 -18.05
C GLY A 649 -18.77 -0.01 -17.48
N ASN A 650 -18.01 0.25 -16.40
CA ASN A 650 -17.10 -0.72 -15.82
C ASN A 650 -17.89 -1.86 -15.15
N LEU A 651 -17.68 -3.09 -15.63
CA LEU A 651 -18.37 -4.29 -15.11
C LEU A 651 -17.50 -5.17 -14.22
N ASP A 652 -16.23 -4.80 -14.00
CA ASP A 652 -15.37 -5.45 -12.99
C ASP A 652 -15.46 -4.74 -11.62
N TRP A 653 -16.43 -3.85 -11.47
CA TRP A 653 -16.69 -3.00 -10.32
C TRP A 653 -18.21 -2.98 -10.01
N PRO A 654 -18.66 -2.81 -8.74
CA PRO A 654 -17.89 -2.58 -7.51
C PRO A 654 -17.48 -3.84 -6.74
N GLN A 655 -17.80 -5.03 -7.25
CA GLN A 655 -17.46 -6.30 -6.59
C GLN A 655 -15.96 -6.61 -6.53
N ASN A 656 -15.17 -5.90 -7.32
CA ASN A 656 -13.72 -5.98 -7.43
C ASN A 656 -13.18 -4.59 -7.82
N ASN A 657 -11.85 -4.44 -7.81
CA ASN A 657 -11.11 -3.24 -8.21
C ASN A 657 -11.51 -1.96 -7.45
N ILE A 658 -12.23 -2.07 -6.33
CA ILE A 658 -12.61 -0.97 -5.47
C ILE A 658 -11.55 -0.76 -4.38
N ARG A 659 -11.14 0.49 -4.20
CA ARG A 659 -10.30 0.91 -3.09
C ARG A 659 -10.76 2.22 -2.51
N TYR A 660 -10.61 2.35 -1.20
CA TYR A 660 -10.98 3.55 -0.46
C TYR A 660 -10.02 3.79 0.69
N TRP A 661 -9.82 5.04 1.01
CA TRP A 661 -8.80 5.49 1.94
C TRP A 661 -9.36 6.55 2.88
N ARG A 662 -8.67 6.74 4.00
CA ARG A 662 -8.86 7.86 4.92
C ARG A 662 -7.57 8.15 5.67
N LYS A 663 -7.51 9.35 6.23
CA LYS A 663 -6.60 9.66 7.32
C LYS A 663 -7.22 9.19 8.65
N THR A 664 -6.48 8.42 9.45
CA THR A 664 -6.88 8.02 10.80
C THR A 664 -6.85 9.23 11.73
N ILE A 665 -8.02 9.63 12.20
CA ILE A 665 -8.22 10.65 13.24
C ILE A 665 -9.39 10.25 14.14
N ASP A 666 -9.50 10.87 15.32
CA ASP A 666 -10.52 10.50 16.30
C ASP A 666 -11.93 10.98 15.98
N PHE A 667 -12.07 12.11 15.27
CA PHE A 667 -13.36 12.71 14.93
C PHE A 667 -13.26 13.55 13.66
N TYR A 668 -14.38 13.66 12.93
CA TYR A 668 -14.50 14.46 11.71
C TYR A 668 -14.06 15.91 11.92
N ARG A 669 -13.22 16.42 11.03
CA ARG A 669 -12.71 17.81 11.07
C ARG A 669 -13.11 18.56 9.79
N PRO A 670 -14.27 19.22 9.74
CA PRO A 670 -14.78 19.85 8.52
C PRO A 670 -13.87 20.95 7.95
N GLU A 671 -13.10 21.63 8.81
CA GLU A 671 -12.18 22.70 8.42
C GLU A 671 -10.78 22.20 8.02
N ALA A 672 -10.54 20.88 8.05
CA ALA A 672 -9.25 20.32 7.69
C ALA A 672 -9.04 20.37 6.16
N PRO A 673 -7.79 20.47 5.69
CA PRO A 673 -7.49 20.33 4.26
C PRO A 673 -8.06 19.03 3.69
N TYR A 674 -8.40 19.05 2.39
CA TYR A 674 -8.95 17.87 1.71
C TYR A 674 -8.08 16.62 1.96
N GLY A 675 -8.68 15.54 2.46
CA GLY A 675 -7.98 14.31 2.84
C GLY A 675 -7.61 14.18 4.32
N HIS A 676 -7.64 15.28 5.08
CA HIS A 676 -7.25 15.31 6.51
C HIS A 676 -8.43 15.41 7.48
N ASP A 677 -9.65 15.39 6.96
CA ASP A 677 -10.88 15.54 7.72
C ASP A 677 -11.38 14.23 8.35
N GLY A 678 -10.73 13.10 8.07
CA GLY A 678 -11.08 11.79 8.59
C GLY A 678 -12.23 11.08 7.88
N ARG A 679 -12.70 11.58 6.73
CA ARG A 679 -13.74 10.91 5.94
C ARG A 679 -13.17 9.86 4.99
N TRP A 680 -13.96 8.81 4.75
CA TRP A 680 -13.69 7.82 3.70
C TRP A 680 -13.83 8.40 2.30
N ARG A 681 -12.89 8.05 1.43
CA ARG A 681 -12.83 8.44 0.01
C ARG A 681 -12.46 7.28 -0.88
N TRP A 682 -13.09 7.18 -2.04
CA TRP A 682 -12.83 6.19 -3.08
C TRP A 682 -11.84 6.73 -4.11
N MET A 683 -11.14 5.81 -4.77
CA MET A 683 -10.11 6.14 -5.75
C MET A 683 -10.22 5.28 -7.00
N MET A 684 -9.87 5.86 -8.15
CA MET A 684 -9.86 5.15 -9.43
C MET A 684 -8.78 4.07 -9.40
N ASN A 685 -9.17 2.82 -9.62
CA ASN A 685 -8.28 1.68 -9.55
C ASN A 685 -8.69 0.62 -10.57
N ASP A 686 -7.74 0.22 -11.42
CA ASP A 686 -7.88 -0.84 -12.43
C ASP A 686 -9.19 -0.79 -13.25
N THR A 687 -9.29 0.24 -14.09
CA THR A 687 -10.51 0.56 -14.84
C THR A 687 -10.58 -0.11 -16.21
N ASP A 688 -9.64 -1.00 -16.58
CA ASP A 688 -9.48 -1.52 -17.95
C ASP A 688 -10.77 -2.12 -18.55
N PHE A 689 -11.71 -2.58 -17.73
CA PHE A 689 -13.02 -3.13 -18.11
C PHE A 689 -14.10 -2.06 -18.35
N GLY A 690 -13.73 -0.83 -18.67
CA GLY A 690 -14.64 0.25 -19.05
C GLY A 690 -14.34 0.82 -20.45
N PHE A 691 -15.13 1.83 -20.85
CA PHE A 691 -14.91 2.67 -22.03
C PHE A 691 -14.73 1.89 -23.33
N TYR A 692 -15.68 1.00 -23.60
CA TYR A 692 -15.65 -0.02 -24.64
C TYR A 692 -14.49 -1.01 -24.48
N PHE A 693 -14.80 -2.23 -24.07
CA PHE A 693 -13.83 -3.29 -23.87
C PHE A 693 -14.37 -4.64 -24.38
N ARG A 694 -13.57 -5.31 -25.22
CA ARG A 694 -13.91 -6.68 -25.68
C ARG A 694 -13.42 -7.71 -24.68
N THR A 695 -14.36 -8.38 -24.02
CA THR A 695 -14.04 -9.50 -23.13
C THR A 695 -13.78 -10.77 -23.94
N ASN A 696 -12.70 -11.50 -23.63
CA ASN A 696 -12.56 -12.89 -24.08
C ASN A 696 -13.48 -13.80 -23.26
N ALA A 697 -14.00 -14.88 -23.87
CA ALA A 697 -14.94 -15.83 -23.27
C ALA A 697 -14.49 -16.46 -21.92
N SER A 698 -13.20 -16.34 -21.59
CA SER A 698 -12.59 -16.87 -20.37
C SER A 698 -13.01 -16.15 -19.07
N PHE A 699 -13.68 -15.00 -19.13
CA PHE A 699 -14.05 -14.21 -17.94
C PHE A 699 -15.48 -14.43 -17.44
N GLY A 700 -16.21 -15.40 -17.99
CA GLY A 700 -17.54 -15.79 -17.49
C GLY A 700 -18.67 -14.79 -17.82
N TYR A 701 -18.40 -13.75 -18.61
CA TYR A 701 -19.42 -12.87 -19.17
C TYR A 701 -19.99 -13.50 -20.44
N ASN A 702 -21.32 -13.49 -20.58
CA ASN A 702 -21.98 -13.84 -21.83
C ASN A 702 -21.42 -12.93 -22.94
N GLU A 703 -20.96 -13.56 -24.03
CA GLU A 703 -20.46 -13.14 -25.35
C GLU A 703 -20.46 -11.65 -25.82
N GLU A 704 -21.15 -10.72 -25.16
CA GLU A 704 -21.28 -9.32 -25.54
C GLU A 704 -20.18 -8.43 -24.94
N PRO A 705 -19.56 -7.55 -25.75
CA PRO A 705 -18.56 -6.61 -25.27
C PRO A 705 -19.19 -5.51 -24.38
N ILE A 706 -18.40 -4.99 -23.44
CA ILE A 706 -18.72 -3.73 -22.75
C ILE A 706 -18.74 -2.62 -23.82
N ASN A 707 -19.81 -1.84 -23.85
CA ASN A 707 -20.06 -0.84 -24.90
C ASN A 707 -20.96 0.31 -24.38
N HIS A 708 -21.34 1.25 -25.25
CA HIS A 708 -22.12 2.42 -24.85
C HIS A 708 -23.53 2.09 -24.31
N GLU A 709 -24.06 0.91 -24.60
CA GLU A 709 -25.36 0.40 -24.13
C GLU A 709 -25.26 -0.35 -22.79
N THR A 710 -24.07 -0.48 -22.19
CA THR A 710 -23.91 -1.21 -20.92
C THR A 710 -24.64 -0.50 -19.78
N ASN A 711 -25.74 -1.07 -19.27
CA ASN A 711 -26.54 -0.46 -18.20
C ASN A 711 -25.92 -0.71 -16.81
N SER A 712 -24.90 0.07 -16.46
CA SER A 712 -24.22 0.00 -15.17
C SER A 712 -25.03 0.61 -14.02
N ILE A 713 -26.04 1.45 -14.30
CA ILE A 713 -26.96 1.97 -13.27
C ILE A 713 -27.76 0.81 -12.66
N LYS A 714 -28.38 -0.01 -13.52
CA LYS A 714 -29.10 -1.20 -13.10
C LYS A 714 -28.20 -2.20 -12.37
N TRP A 715 -26.94 -2.28 -12.77
CA TRP A 715 -25.95 -3.13 -12.11
C TRP A 715 -25.72 -2.73 -10.65
N VAL A 716 -25.42 -1.45 -10.38
CA VAL A 716 -25.15 -0.96 -9.01
C VAL A 716 -26.41 -0.85 -8.15
N MET A 717 -27.59 -0.69 -8.76
CA MET A 717 -28.88 -0.66 -8.06
C MET A 717 -29.44 -2.05 -7.73
N GLY A 718 -28.89 -3.11 -8.34
CA GLY A 718 -29.36 -4.48 -8.20
C GLY A 718 -29.18 -5.08 -6.80
N GLU A 719 -30.12 -5.92 -6.37
CA GLU A 719 -30.11 -6.55 -5.04
C GLU A 719 -29.10 -7.68 -4.84
N LYS A 720 -28.41 -8.06 -5.92
CA LYS A 720 -27.47 -9.18 -5.98
C LYS A 720 -26.26 -8.77 -6.81
N ASP A 721 -25.10 -9.23 -6.38
CA ASP A 721 -23.89 -9.19 -7.18
C ASP A 721 -24.03 -10.13 -8.40
N GLY A 722 -23.89 -9.59 -9.61
CA GLY A 722 -24.03 -10.37 -10.83
C GLY A 722 -22.89 -11.36 -11.10
N ARG A 723 -21.76 -11.27 -10.38
CA ARG A 723 -20.58 -12.14 -10.48
C ARG A 723 -20.44 -13.12 -9.29
N LEU A 724 -20.85 -12.70 -8.09
CA LEU A 724 -20.73 -13.45 -6.83
C LEU A 724 -22.08 -13.96 -6.27
N GLY A 725 -23.20 -13.71 -6.96
CA GLY A 725 -24.50 -14.28 -6.63
C GLY A 725 -25.21 -13.55 -5.48
N GLU A 726 -25.41 -14.21 -4.34
CA GLU A 726 -26.21 -13.69 -3.21
C GLU A 726 -25.52 -12.60 -2.37
N ARG A 727 -24.32 -12.14 -2.77
CA ARG A 727 -23.59 -11.11 -2.03
C ARG A 727 -24.22 -9.74 -2.25
N ILE A 728 -24.51 -9.04 -1.16
CA ILE A 728 -25.19 -7.72 -1.15
C ILE A 728 -24.18 -6.58 -0.96
N TRP A 729 -23.02 -6.86 -0.36
CA TRP A 729 -22.06 -5.84 0.10
C TRP A 729 -21.57 -4.84 -0.97
N PRO A 730 -21.29 -5.21 -2.25
CA PRO A 730 -20.71 -4.26 -3.21
C PRO A 730 -21.66 -3.10 -3.56
N ASN A 731 -22.96 -3.41 -3.59
CA ASN A 731 -24.01 -2.47 -3.96
C ASN A 731 -24.69 -1.84 -2.76
N PHE A 732 -24.49 -2.39 -1.56
CA PHE A 732 -25.22 -2.01 -0.34
C PHE A 732 -25.17 -0.50 -0.09
N LEU A 733 -23.97 0.07 0.02
CA LEU A 733 -23.79 1.47 0.39
C LEU A 733 -24.49 2.42 -0.59
N PHE A 734 -24.24 2.25 -1.89
CA PHE A 734 -24.87 3.06 -2.93
C PHE A 734 -26.40 2.92 -2.92
N ARG A 735 -26.93 1.69 -2.88
CA ARG A 735 -28.37 1.43 -2.84
C ARG A 735 -29.06 2.04 -1.62
N GLN A 736 -28.43 2.00 -0.45
CA GLN A 736 -29.00 2.61 0.75
C GLN A 736 -29.05 4.12 0.60
N LEU A 737 -27.95 4.78 0.22
CA LEU A 737 -27.91 6.24 0.05
C LEU A 737 -28.92 6.75 -0.99
N MET A 738 -29.13 6.00 -2.08
CA MET A 738 -30.11 6.34 -3.12
C MET A 738 -31.58 6.30 -2.67
N GLN A 739 -31.89 5.79 -1.46
CA GLN A 739 -33.23 5.87 -0.89
C GLN A 739 -33.57 7.27 -0.35
N ASN A 740 -32.57 8.11 -0.09
CA ASN A 740 -32.76 9.48 0.37
C ASN A 740 -32.91 10.42 -0.84
N ASP A 741 -34.01 11.19 -0.91
CA ASP A 741 -34.26 12.10 -2.04
C ASP A 741 -33.21 13.21 -2.19
N THR A 742 -32.59 13.65 -1.09
CA THR A 742 -31.52 14.66 -1.13
C THR A 742 -30.29 14.09 -1.82
N PHE A 743 -29.79 12.95 -1.34
CA PHE A 743 -28.62 12.29 -1.94
C PHE A 743 -28.90 11.86 -3.38
N LYS A 744 -30.08 11.28 -3.65
CA LYS A 744 -30.50 10.88 -5.00
C LYS A 744 -30.49 12.07 -5.97
N ASN A 745 -31.07 13.21 -5.58
CA ASN A 745 -31.07 14.40 -6.44
C ASN A 745 -29.65 14.96 -6.63
N GLN A 746 -28.81 14.95 -5.58
CA GLN A 746 -27.41 15.34 -5.68
C GLN A 746 -26.65 14.44 -6.68
N PHE A 747 -26.81 13.12 -6.58
CA PHE A 747 -26.20 12.17 -7.49
C PHE A 747 -26.66 12.38 -8.93
N ILE A 748 -27.98 12.46 -9.17
CA ILE A 748 -28.56 12.66 -10.51
C ILE A 748 -28.05 13.96 -11.14
N ASN A 749 -28.08 15.06 -10.39
CA ASN A 749 -27.63 16.36 -10.88
C ASN A 749 -26.13 16.40 -11.12
N ARG A 750 -25.32 15.91 -10.18
CA ARG A 750 -23.86 15.89 -10.33
C ARG A 750 -23.44 14.98 -11.48
N PHE A 751 -24.07 13.82 -11.66
CA PHE A 751 -23.79 12.97 -12.82
C PHE A 751 -24.07 13.73 -14.12
N ASN A 752 -25.24 14.38 -14.25
CA ASN A 752 -25.55 15.16 -15.46
C ASN A 752 -24.60 16.36 -15.63
N ASP A 753 -24.17 17.00 -14.54
CA ASP A 753 -23.14 18.03 -14.57
C ASP A 753 -21.86 17.47 -15.22
N LEU A 754 -21.40 16.28 -14.80
CA LEU A 754 -20.23 15.62 -15.39
C LEU A 754 -20.45 15.30 -16.88
N VAL A 755 -21.58 14.72 -17.27
CA VAL A 755 -21.89 14.38 -18.68
C VAL A 755 -22.01 15.61 -19.58
N ASN A 756 -22.50 16.73 -19.04
CA ASN A 756 -22.55 18.01 -19.76
C ASN A 756 -21.18 18.72 -19.83
N SER A 757 -20.15 18.22 -19.14
CA SER A 757 -18.83 18.87 -19.05
C SER A 757 -17.66 17.89 -19.14
N TYR A 758 -17.12 17.42 -18.02
CA TYR A 758 -15.92 16.58 -17.90
C TYR A 758 -16.00 15.25 -18.66
N LEU A 759 -17.20 14.67 -18.77
CA LEU A 759 -17.49 13.40 -19.44
C LEU A 759 -18.24 13.62 -20.77
N SER A 760 -18.13 14.82 -21.36
CA SER A 760 -18.70 15.09 -22.67
C SER A 760 -17.91 14.38 -23.79
N GLU A 761 -18.55 14.17 -24.95
CA GLU A 761 -17.91 13.68 -26.17
C GLU A 761 -16.65 14.48 -26.49
N SER A 762 -16.72 15.81 -26.46
CA SER A 762 -15.59 16.67 -26.86
C SER A 762 -14.39 16.60 -25.90
N VAL A 763 -14.61 16.30 -24.62
CA VAL A 763 -13.51 16.09 -23.66
C VAL A 763 -12.91 14.70 -23.84
N ALA A 764 -13.76 13.67 -23.94
CA ALA A 764 -13.33 12.30 -24.20
C ALA A 764 -12.52 12.19 -25.50
N ASP A 765 -13.00 12.76 -26.60
CA ASP A 765 -12.33 12.74 -27.90
C ASP A 765 -10.93 13.33 -27.82
N LYS A 766 -10.77 14.47 -27.14
CA LYS A 766 -9.45 15.10 -26.93
C LYS A 766 -8.50 14.20 -26.15
N GLN A 767 -8.98 13.52 -25.12
CA GLN A 767 -8.16 12.61 -24.32
C GLN A 767 -7.78 11.36 -25.11
N ILE A 768 -8.71 10.78 -25.87
CA ILE A 768 -8.46 9.63 -26.75
C ILE A 768 -7.41 10.02 -27.80
N GLU A 769 -7.55 11.19 -28.43
CA GLU A 769 -6.61 11.68 -29.44
C GLU A 769 -5.22 11.90 -28.85
N ALA A 770 -5.12 12.54 -27.68
CA ALA A 770 -3.84 12.76 -27.01
C ALA A 770 -3.12 11.44 -26.67
N LEU A 771 -3.84 10.46 -26.12
CA LEU A 771 -3.27 9.14 -25.78
C LEU A 771 -2.91 8.33 -27.02
N LYS A 772 -3.74 8.35 -28.07
CA LYS A 772 -3.43 7.72 -29.37
C LYS A 772 -2.15 8.30 -29.94
N ASN A 773 -2.07 9.62 -30.05
CA ASN A 773 -0.93 10.30 -30.65
C ASN A 773 0.35 10.09 -29.83
N GLY A 774 0.22 9.95 -28.51
CA GLY A 774 1.35 9.65 -27.63
C GLY A 774 2.06 8.33 -27.91
N ILE A 775 1.41 7.34 -28.55
CA ILE A 775 2.03 6.03 -28.83
C ILE A 775 1.95 5.59 -30.31
N ASP A 776 1.40 6.41 -31.19
CA ASP A 776 1.09 6.04 -32.59
C ASP A 776 2.32 5.59 -33.40
N GLN A 777 3.48 6.20 -33.14
CA GLN A 777 4.73 5.86 -33.81
C GLN A 777 5.29 4.52 -33.30
N GLU A 778 5.20 4.27 -32.00
CA GLU A 778 5.82 3.09 -31.39
C GLU A 778 4.93 1.83 -31.45
N ILE A 779 3.61 1.99 -31.65
CA ILE A 779 2.67 0.87 -31.57
C ILE A 779 2.96 -0.25 -32.59
N SER A 780 3.50 0.10 -33.77
CA SER A 780 3.90 -0.90 -34.77
C SER A 780 5.00 -1.83 -34.24
N TYR A 781 5.99 -1.28 -33.51
CA TYR A 781 7.06 -2.07 -32.90
C TYR A 781 6.55 -2.92 -31.73
N GLN A 782 5.59 -2.40 -30.94
CA GLN A 782 4.89 -3.18 -29.91
C GLN A 782 4.16 -4.39 -30.53
N ILE A 783 3.45 -4.19 -31.65
CA ILE A 783 2.76 -5.24 -32.41
C ILE A 783 3.76 -6.27 -32.91
N ASP A 784 4.85 -5.84 -33.56
CA ASP A 784 5.84 -6.73 -34.14
C ASP A 784 6.55 -7.59 -33.06
N ARG A 785 6.82 -7.02 -31.88
CA ARG A 785 7.53 -7.72 -30.80
C ARG A 785 6.67 -8.77 -30.10
N TRP A 786 5.40 -8.47 -29.86
CA TRP A 786 4.53 -9.27 -28.97
C TRP A 786 3.39 -9.98 -29.69
N GLY A 787 2.92 -9.46 -30.83
CA GLY A 787 1.78 -10.00 -31.57
C GLY A 787 0.45 -10.01 -30.80
N ALA A 788 0.37 -9.30 -29.67
CA ALA A 788 -0.82 -9.28 -28.82
C ALA A 788 -1.97 -8.50 -29.46
N ILE A 789 -1.66 -7.45 -30.21
CA ILE A 789 -2.60 -6.71 -31.06
C ILE A 789 -2.40 -7.21 -32.50
N GLU A 790 -3.48 -7.56 -33.18
CA GLU A 790 -3.45 -8.23 -34.49
C GLU A 790 -2.74 -7.42 -35.59
N SER A 791 -3.00 -6.11 -35.65
CA SER A 791 -2.38 -5.19 -36.62
C SER A 791 -2.60 -3.72 -36.21
N LYS A 792 -1.93 -2.77 -36.87
CA LYS A 792 -2.15 -1.33 -36.63
C LYS A 792 -3.58 -0.91 -37.00
N GLU A 793 -4.16 -1.49 -38.05
CA GLU A 793 -5.57 -1.26 -38.41
C GLU A 793 -6.51 -1.77 -37.32
N LYS A 794 -6.20 -2.91 -36.70
CA LYS A 794 -7.00 -3.43 -35.58
C LYS A 794 -6.91 -2.55 -34.34
N TRP A 795 -5.72 -2.03 -34.06
CA TRP A 795 -5.50 -1.04 -33.00
C TRP A 795 -6.36 0.21 -33.25
N GLU A 796 -6.33 0.78 -34.45
CA GLU A 796 -7.17 1.92 -34.84
C GLU A 796 -8.68 1.61 -34.75
N GLU A 797 -9.11 0.41 -35.14
CA GLU A 797 -10.50 -0.03 -34.98
C GLU A 797 -10.95 -0.05 -33.51
N ASN A 798 -10.08 -0.53 -32.61
CA ASN A 798 -10.34 -0.52 -31.18
C ASN A 798 -10.44 0.91 -30.62
N ILE A 799 -9.63 1.85 -31.13
CA ILE A 799 -9.72 3.27 -30.75
C ILE A 799 -11.01 3.91 -31.29
N ASN A 800 -11.41 3.62 -32.52
CA ASN A 800 -12.65 4.12 -33.13
C ASN A 800 -13.90 3.73 -32.32
N ARG A 801 -13.86 2.61 -31.61
CA ARG A 801 -14.92 2.20 -30.70
C ARG A 801 -14.99 3.03 -29.42
N LYS A 802 -13.87 3.60 -28.97
CA LYS A 802 -13.83 4.54 -27.84
C LYS A 802 -14.47 5.87 -28.24
N TYR A 803 -14.18 6.39 -29.43
CA TYR A 803 -14.88 7.55 -29.98
C TYR A 803 -16.39 7.30 -30.09
N LEU A 804 -16.79 6.13 -30.62
CA LEU A 804 -18.21 5.76 -30.65
C LEU A 804 -18.83 5.68 -29.24
N PHE A 805 -18.09 5.15 -28.27
CA PHE A 805 -18.55 5.10 -26.89
C PHE A 805 -18.80 6.51 -26.35
N ALA A 806 -17.81 7.41 -26.45
CA ALA A 806 -17.90 8.78 -25.97
C ALA A 806 -19.10 9.54 -26.54
N LYS A 807 -19.37 9.34 -27.84
CA LYS A 807 -20.47 9.97 -28.56
C LYS A 807 -21.85 9.49 -28.11
N GLU A 808 -22.06 8.18 -28.04
CA GLU A 808 -23.40 7.60 -27.83
C GLU A 808 -23.74 7.45 -26.33
N ARG A 809 -22.73 7.26 -25.47
CA ARG A 809 -22.92 6.99 -24.02
C ARG A 809 -23.80 8.02 -23.28
N PRO A 810 -23.69 9.34 -23.52
CA PRO A 810 -24.52 10.33 -22.84
C PRO A 810 -26.03 10.12 -23.00
N GLU A 811 -26.50 9.68 -24.16
CA GLU A 811 -27.93 9.45 -24.39
C GLU A 811 -28.41 8.20 -23.64
N TYR A 812 -27.67 7.09 -23.73
CA TYR A 812 -28.00 5.85 -23.04
C TYR A 812 -28.04 6.02 -21.52
N ILE A 813 -27.06 6.70 -20.92
CA ILE A 813 -27.05 6.95 -19.48
C ILE A 813 -28.27 7.78 -19.05
N ARG A 814 -28.64 8.81 -19.80
CA ARG A 814 -29.84 9.61 -19.46
C ARG A 814 -31.11 8.78 -19.55
N ASN A 815 -31.23 7.92 -20.57
CA ASN A 815 -32.36 7.00 -20.70
C ASN A 815 -32.44 6.00 -19.54
N TYR A 816 -31.29 5.45 -19.10
CA TYR A 816 -31.26 4.53 -17.95
C TYR A 816 -31.56 5.23 -16.63
N MET A 817 -31.13 6.49 -16.44
CA MET A 817 -31.55 7.28 -15.28
C MET A 817 -33.05 7.52 -15.27
N MET A 818 -33.65 7.82 -16.43
CA MET A 818 -35.09 8.01 -16.51
C MET A 818 -35.85 6.73 -16.17
N GLU A 819 -35.40 5.59 -16.69
CA GLU A 819 -36.01 4.28 -16.39
C GLU A 819 -35.86 3.90 -14.91
N GLU A 820 -34.66 4.02 -14.33
CA GLU A 820 -34.38 3.55 -12.98
C GLU A 820 -35.01 4.44 -11.90
N PHE A 821 -35.11 5.76 -12.15
CA PHE A 821 -35.57 6.73 -11.16
C PHE A 821 -36.97 7.31 -11.44
N ASP A 822 -37.72 6.72 -12.37
CA ASP A 822 -39.10 7.11 -12.73
C ASP A 822 -39.20 8.59 -13.13
N ILE A 823 -38.31 9.04 -14.03
CA ILE A 823 -38.27 10.41 -14.53
C ILE A 823 -38.94 10.45 -15.92
N ASP A 824 -39.89 11.37 -16.08
CA ASP A 824 -40.72 11.46 -17.28
C ASP A 824 -39.96 11.85 -18.57
N ASP A 825 -39.09 12.86 -18.49
CA ASP A 825 -38.43 13.46 -19.65
C ASP A 825 -37.17 14.26 -19.24
N THR A 826 -36.44 14.73 -20.25
CA THR A 826 -35.33 15.67 -20.10
C THR A 826 -35.73 17.10 -20.47
N VAL A 827 -34.97 18.06 -19.97
CA VAL A 827 -35.12 19.49 -20.24
C VAL A 827 -33.76 20.10 -20.56
N THR A 828 -33.74 21.04 -21.49
CA THR A 828 -32.53 21.81 -21.81
C THR A 828 -32.49 23.07 -20.94
N VAL A 829 -31.40 23.23 -20.20
CA VAL A 829 -31.07 24.45 -19.46
C VAL A 829 -30.08 25.24 -20.29
N THR A 830 -30.42 26.47 -20.65
CA THR A 830 -29.52 27.41 -21.33
C THR A 830 -29.15 28.55 -20.40
N VAL A 831 -27.88 28.90 -20.40
CA VAL A 831 -27.31 30.00 -19.63
C VAL A 831 -26.64 30.97 -20.59
N ASN A 832 -26.95 32.26 -20.46
CA ASN A 832 -26.21 33.34 -21.10
C ASN A 832 -25.48 34.15 -20.02
N ASN A 833 -24.19 34.40 -20.23
CA ASN A 833 -23.31 35.08 -19.28
C ASN A 833 -22.89 36.46 -19.78
N GLU A 834 -23.01 37.47 -18.92
CA GLU A 834 -22.27 38.72 -19.04
C GLU A 834 -20.82 38.52 -18.56
N THR A 835 -19.99 37.87 -19.38
CA THR A 835 -18.65 37.39 -18.99
C THR A 835 -17.70 38.43 -18.39
N GLU A 836 -17.88 39.72 -18.68
CA GLU A 836 -17.11 40.83 -18.09
C GLU A 836 -17.52 41.13 -16.63
N ALA A 837 -18.79 40.89 -16.28
CA ALA A 837 -19.40 41.32 -15.03
C ALA A 837 -19.63 40.16 -14.02
N GLY A 838 -19.80 38.94 -14.52
CA GLY A 838 -20.08 37.77 -13.69
C GLY A 838 -20.14 36.49 -14.49
N TYR A 839 -20.61 35.42 -13.85
CA TYR A 839 -20.96 34.16 -14.48
C TYR A 839 -22.11 33.50 -13.71
N VAL A 840 -22.77 32.53 -14.34
CA VAL A 840 -23.79 31.69 -13.70
C VAL A 840 -23.20 30.33 -13.34
N ARG A 841 -23.54 29.83 -12.16
CA ARG A 841 -23.28 28.46 -11.73
C ARG A 841 -24.58 27.66 -11.83
N VAL A 842 -24.52 26.51 -12.50
CA VAL A 842 -25.63 25.54 -12.56
C VAL A 842 -25.20 24.34 -11.73
N ASN A 843 -25.88 24.10 -10.61
CA ASN A 843 -25.48 23.10 -9.61
C ASN A 843 -24.00 23.29 -9.22
N THR A 844 -23.14 22.36 -9.63
CA THR A 844 -21.70 22.39 -9.34
C THR A 844 -20.88 22.99 -10.49
N LEU A 845 -21.49 23.27 -11.66
CA LEU A 845 -20.81 23.78 -12.83
C LEU A 845 -20.76 25.30 -12.83
N ALA A 846 -19.58 25.87 -12.58
CA ALA A 846 -19.31 27.26 -12.91
C ALA A 846 -19.22 27.41 -14.43
N ILE A 847 -20.21 28.06 -15.05
CA ILE A 847 -20.24 28.23 -16.50
C ILE A 847 -19.26 29.33 -16.89
N GLN A 848 -18.01 28.94 -17.09
CA GLN A 848 -16.90 29.80 -17.44
C GLN A 848 -16.15 29.27 -18.68
N SER A 849 -15.16 30.01 -19.16
CA SER A 849 -14.35 29.64 -20.34
C SER A 849 -13.47 28.41 -20.15
N ASP A 850 -13.14 28.10 -18.90
CA ASP A 850 -12.28 26.99 -18.46
C ASP A 850 -13.07 25.72 -18.09
N LEU A 851 -14.41 25.77 -18.09
CA LEU A 851 -15.26 24.61 -17.89
C LEU A 851 -15.01 23.57 -19.00
N PRO A 852 -14.57 22.34 -18.69
CA PRO A 852 -14.37 21.30 -19.69
C PRO A 852 -15.64 21.01 -20.48
N GLY A 853 -15.49 20.76 -21.78
CA GLY A 853 -16.61 20.49 -22.68
C GLY A 853 -17.36 21.74 -23.16
N ASN A 854 -17.09 22.91 -22.57
CA ASN A 854 -17.72 24.16 -22.98
C ASN A 854 -16.93 24.86 -24.10
N ALA A 855 -17.58 25.10 -25.24
CA ALA A 855 -16.96 25.80 -26.38
C ALA A 855 -17.08 27.33 -26.31
N ARG A 856 -17.92 27.88 -25.41
CA ARG A 856 -18.28 29.31 -25.37
C ARG A 856 -18.42 29.82 -23.95
N SER A 857 -17.76 30.93 -23.63
CA SER A 857 -17.86 31.55 -22.31
C SER A 857 -19.15 32.35 -22.10
N ASP A 858 -19.73 32.88 -23.18
CA ASP A 858 -20.91 33.74 -23.17
C ASP A 858 -22.23 32.99 -23.19
N ARG A 859 -22.23 31.72 -23.59
CA ARG A 859 -23.42 30.88 -23.63
C ARG A 859 -23.09 29.41 -23.46
N TRP A 860 -23.91 28.72 -22.66
CA TRP A 860 -23.84 27.28 -22.44
C TRP A 860 -25.24 26.67 -22.46
N SER A 861 -25.34 25.41 -22.87
CA SER A 861 -26.57 24.62 -22.76
C SER A 861 -26.24 23.21 -22.28
N GLY A 862 -27.01 22.72 -21.31
CA GLY A 862 -26.90 21.36 -20.77
C GLY A 862 -28.25 20.68 -20.69
N ILE A 863 -28.24 19.35 -20.69
CA ILE A 863 -29.45 18.53 -20.53
C ILE A 863 -29.57 18.11 -19.06
N TYR A 864 -30.74 18.35 -18.49
CA TYR A 864 -31.14 17.96 -17.14
C TYR A 864 -32.46 17.18 -17.17
N PHE A 865 -32.92 16.74 -16.01
CA PHE A 865 -34.14 15.95 -15.89
C PHE A 865 -35.32 16.79 -15.44
N LYS A 866 -36.48 16.52 -16.05
CA LYS A 866 -37.74 17.13 -15.65
C LYS A 866 -38.11 16.70 -14.23
N GLY A 867 -38.62 17.63 -13.43
CA GLY A 867 -39.08 17.31 -12.07
C GLY A 867 -37.97 17.13 -11.02
N ILE A 868 -36.69 17.17 -11.42
CA ILE A 868 -35.53 17.11 -10.51
C ILE A 868 -35.05 18.54 -10.22
N PRO A 869 -35.10 19.02 -8.96
CA PRO A 869 -34.69 20.39 -8.65
C PRO A 869 -33.22 20.64 -8.98
N ILE A 870 -32.92 21.76 -9.64
CA ILE A 870 -31.56 22.25 -9.89
C ILE A 870 -31.35 23.60 -9.22
N THR A 871 -30.09 23.93 -8.92
CA THR A 871 -29.69 25.22 -8.37
C THR A 871 -29.03 26.07 -9.44
N ILE A 872 -29.37 27.37 -9.46
CA ILE A 872 -28.84 28.35 -10.41
C ILE A 872 -28.39 29.58 -9.61
N GLU A 873 -27.11 29.91 -9.67
CA GLU A 873 -26.52 31.02 -8.92
C GLU A 873 -25.84 32.02 -9.86
N ALA A 874 -26.17 33.30 -9.74
CA ALA A 874 -25.42 34.38 -10.36
C ALA A 874 -24.26 34.82 -9.46
N VAL A 875 -23.03 34.65 -9.97
CA VAL A 875 -21.79 34.98 -9.26
C VAL A 875 -21.15 36.21 -9.89
N ALA A 876 -21.18 37.33 -9.17
CA ALA A 876 -20.60 38.58 -9.64
C ALA A 876 -19.07 38.58 -9.52
N LYS A 877 -18.38 39.13 -10.53
CA LYS A 877 -16.93 39.41 -10.46
C LYS A 877 -16.65 40.65 -9.62
N ASP A 878 -15.39 40.83 -9.23
CA ASP A 878 -14.94 42.02 -8.50
C ASP A 878 -15.35 43.32 -9.21
N GLY A 879 -15.92 44.25 -8.44
CA GLY A 879 -16.45 45.53 -8.94
C GLY A 879 -17.88 45.49 -9.45
N TYR A 880 -18.52 44.32 -9.47
CA TYR A 880 -19.92 44.14 -9.86
C TYR A 880 -20.76 43.54 -8.74
N GLU A 881 -22.06 43.75 -8.79
CA GLU A 881 -23.05 43.06 -7.98
C GLU A 881 -24.20 42.55 -8.84
N PHE A 882 -24.81 41.44 -8.43
CA PHE A 882 -26.01 40.92 -9.06
C PHE A 882 -27.13 41.96 -9.00
N SER A 883 -27.83 42.14 -10.12
CA SER A 883 -28.95 43.08 -10.25
C SER A 883 -30.28 42.35 -10.21
N HIS A 884 -30.52 41.46 -11.18
CA HIS A 884 -31.71 40.65 -11.33
C HIS A 884 -31.48 39.59 -12.41
N TRP A 885 -32.42 38.66 -12.54
CA TRP A 885 -32.52 37.76 -13.68
C TRP A 885 -33.45 38.38 -14.74
N GLU A 886 -33.08 38.39 -16.03
CA GLU A 886 -33.95 38.97 -17.09
C GLU A 886 -35.33 38.27 -17.16
N ASP A 887 -35.31 36.94 -17.12
CA ASP A 887 -36.50 36.11 -17.31
C ASP A 887 -37.19 35.69 -15.99
N HIS A 888 -36.63 36.06 -14.83
CA HIS A 888 -37.15 35.66 -13.50
C HIS A 888 -37.34 36.87 -12.57
N LYS A 889 -38.50 36.92 -11.89
CA LYS A 889 -38.91 38.07 -11.05
C LYS A 889 -38.33 38.07 -9.63
N GLU A 890 -37.44 37.13 -9.32
CA GLU A 890 -36.91 36.91 -7.99
C GLU A 890 -35.66 37.78 -7.77
N ASP A 891 -35.68 38.59 -6.71
CA ASP A 891 -34.57 39.49 -6.33
C ASP A 891 -33.49 38.76 -5.50
N VAL A 892 -33.24 37.48 -5.80
CA VAL A 892 -32.19 36.67 -5.16
C VAL A 892 -31.22 36.15 -6.21
N ASN A 893 -29.93 36.15 -5.87
CA ASN A 893 -28.88 35.71 -6.79
C ASN A 893 -28.82 34.18 -6.94
N GLU A 894 -29.43 33.42 -6.04
CA GLU A 894 -29.51 31.96 -6.08
C GLU A 894 -30.97 31.50 -6.14
N LEU A 895 -31.28 30.63 -7.09
CA LEU A 895 -32.58 30.04 -7.34
C LEU A 895 -32.50 28.52 -7.22
N THR A 896 -33.49 27.91 -6.58
CA THR A 896 -33.77 26.48 -6.74
C THR A 896 -35.01 26.33 -7.59
N ILE A 897 -34.87 25.72 -8.76
CA ILE A 897 -35.96 25.55 -9.71
C ILE A 897 -36.17 24.08 -10.03
N THR A 898 -37.43 23.67 -10.12
CA THR A 898 -37.81 22.35 -10.65
C THR A 898 -38.20 22.54 -12.11
N PRO A 899 -37.33 22.19 -13.06
CA PRO A 899 -37.58 22.45 -14.47
C PRO A 899 -38.66 21.51 -15.00
N GLU A 900 -39.70 22.09 -15.61
CA GLU A 900 -40.82 21.38 -16.24
C GLU A 900 -40.78 21.44 -17.77
N GLU A 901 -40.03 22.40 -18.30
CA GLU A 901 -39.81 22.68 -19.72
C GLU A 901 -38.40 23.28 -19.92
N ASN A 902 -37.99 23.45 -21.18
CA ASN A 902 -36.71 24.09 -21.49
C ASN A 902 -36.67 25.51 -20.91
N ILE A 903 -35.57 25.85 -20.24
CA ILE A 903 -35.44 27.10 -19.51
C ILE A 903 -34.17 27.86 -19.91
N ASN A 904 -34.26 29.18 -19.91
CA ASN A 904 -33.17 30.10 -20.21
C ASN A 904 -32.89 30.98 -18.98
N PHE A 905 -31.62 31.11 -18.62
CA PHE A 905 -31.16 31.97 -17.54
C PHE A 905 -30.20 33.02 -18.09
N GLU A 906 -30.45 34.27 -17.74
CA GLU A 906 -29.58 35.41 -18.02
C GLU A 906 -29.49 36.28 -16.76
N ALA A 907 -28.31 36.28 -16.16
CA ALA A 907 -28.01 37.07 -14.98
C ALA A 907 -27.51 38.45 -15.40
N VAL A 908 -28.17 39.50 -14.91
CA VAL A 908 -27.76 40.89 -15.13
C VAL A 908 -26.95 41.37 -13.94
N PHE A 909 -25.80 41.97 -14.24
CA PHE A 909 -24.93 42.56 -13.22
C PHE A 909 -24.85 44.07 -13.40
N LYS A 910 -24.58 44.78 -12.31
CA LYS A 910 -24.33 46.23 -12.34
C LYS A 910 -23.05 46.55 -11.59
N LYS A 911 -22.36 47.62 -11.99
CA LYS A 911 -21.17 48.08 -11.28
C LYS A 911 -21.54 48.58 -9.88
N LYS A 912 -20.71 48.24 -8.90
CA LYS A 912 -20.82 48.73 -7.51
C LYS A 912 -20.59 50.24 -7.40
#